data_AF-A0A652JV59-F1
#
_entry.id   AF-A0A652JV59-F1
#
_cell.length_a   1.000
_cell.length_b   1.000
_cell.length_c   1.000
_cell.angle_alpha   90.00
_cell.angle_beta   90.00
_cell.angle_gamma   90.00
#
_symmetry.space_group_name_H-M   'P 1'
#
loop_
_entity.id
_entity.type
_entity.pdbx_description
1 polymer ?
#
loop_
_entity_poly.entity_id
_entity_poly.type
_entity_poly.pdbx_seq_one_letter_code
_entity_poly.pdbx_strand_id
1 'polypeptide(L)'
;MTAGTFRRSFPVAASCQSRTRPHTTPRLERSSYRGPHCPGGRTAHVTTAPRRRTVLAAALAVTSAAAGCSVPEPRRTAPTVDPAPGKPIASARTRRALLLQIAAHPDDDLYFMNPDSQRLLDAGVPLVSVYVTAGEHTGRNRIKGMPDTPPDRAAYSSARHQGLRQSYAAALGLPLFTPWRRRVLTLPGGRRAEIDTLDRGRRRVELVFLNLPMHTNRRYMALPALWHDRALELRTHLSAGSPVTRSDTYDYDQLVGVLVGLLDRYRPTVVHTLDPDPDIQLSDEATRRRDSEQPGYADHGDHTAVASFTWAALNRWVADAVRDGEPIPAFTATAFRGYYNRHWPKNLPPRLLAAKAARLVPYGGDPSWDCGNPSGCGDYGVGGERPLTNRKGWVRSTHHRWPTAGPALAEQPDGRLAAYGVLGLRAVRWRETAPGVWGEPADLGGGPLAPALGSAVLDDGRVLLFGVRFSAIDGHGGRNRRELVLLEQRSPGGLFLAWRGLGNPERTDDRGRRVGAPVAVAAPDGRVHLFVRNADRHVSTRVRAADGTWGSWRTLPGAAEVQDGLAASVDGAGRTHLYAAGRESVRHWVDGAERTDPLPLSGSTVAAAGGDLYYRPPASGELLGPGGDSGLDGFGGVVAARSAALGTVLLGTGEDGRVRVRTGDRVRTRASGAPGVSAALHLGADGPTVVGLGADGHPWSWRP
;
A
#
# COMPACT_ATOMS: atom_id res chain seq x y z
N MET A 1 44.68 55.83 -26.38
CA MET A 1 45.58 54.74 -25.97
C MET A 1 44.89 53.42 -26.30
N THR A 2 44.92 52.98 -27.57
CA THR A 2 45.79 51.90 -28.13
C THR A 2 45.64 50.58 -27.37
N ALA A 3 44.79 49.63 -27.81
CA ALA A 3 44.92 48.69 -28.96
C ALA A 3 45.82 47.47 -28.65
N GLY A 4 45.34 46.25 -28.97
CA GLY A 4 46.19 45.05 -28.95
C GLY A 4 45.50 43.68 -28.99
N THR A 5 44.82 43.36 -30.09
CA THR A 5 44.45 42.00 -30.54
C THR A 5 45.67 41.10 -30.81
N PHE A 6 45.56 39.78 -30.59
CA PHE A 6 46.15 38.77 -31.50
C PHE A 6 45.36 37.44 -31.50
N ARG A 7 44.81 37.10 -32.67
CA ARG A 7 44.43 35.75 -33.11
C ARG A 7 45.68 35.04 -33.65
N ARG A 8 45.72 33.71 -33.60
CA ARG A 8 46.24 32.90 -34.73
C ARG A 8 45.58 31.53 -34.76
N SER A 9 45.38 31.07 -35.98
CA SER A 9 44.55 29.96 -36.44
C SER A 9 45.41 28.97 -37.23
N PHE A 10 45.12 27.65 -37.09
CA PHE A 10 45.16 26.55 -38.09
C PHE A 10 46.48 26.23 -38.86
N PRO A 11 46.77 24.96 -39.25
CA PRO A 11 45.94 24.20 -40.21
C PRO A 11 45.84 22.66 -40.06
N VAL A 12 44.96 22.14 -40.92
CA VAL A 12 44.54 20.77 -41.25
C VAL A 12 45.49 20.15 -42.28
N ALA A 13 45.70 18.82 -42.25
CA ALA A 13 45.88 17.99 -43.46
C ALA A 13 45.65 16.48 -43.20
N ALA A 14 44.83 15.86 -44.05
CA ALA A 14 44.66 14.42 -44.29
C ALA A 14 45.90 13.82 -45.02
N SER A 15 46.15 12.52 -45.23
CA SER A 15 45.31 11.38 -45.65
C SER A 15 46.18 10.09 -45.77
N CYS A 16 45.56 8.91 -45.56
CA CYS A 16 45.79 7.59 -46.20
C CYS A 16 47.17 6.89 -46.26
N GLN A 17 47.30 5.68 -45.67
CA GLN A 17 47.03 4.36 -46.31
C GLN A 17 47.71 3.16 -45.58
N SER A 18 46.89 2.13 -45.33
CA SER A 18 47.18 0.68 -45.35
C SER A 18 48.18 0.04 -44.36
N ARG A 19 47.71 -0.94 -43.57
CA ARG A 19 48.01 -2.39 -43.73
C ARG A 19 47.35 -3.26 -42.64
N THR A 20 46.66 -4.31 -43.13
CA THR A 20 46.57 -5.70 -42.60
C THR A 20 45.99 -6.01 -41.21
N ARG A 21 44.72 -6.50 -41.17
CA ARG A 21 44.22 -7.88 -40.85
C ARG A 21 44.84 -8.68 -39.64
N PRO A 22 44.15 -9.72 -39.09
CA PRO A 22 42.83 -9.81 -38.46
C PRO A 22 42.82 -10.82 -37.26
N HIS A 23 41.64 -11.20 -36.72
CA HIS A 23 41.22 -12.54 -36.19
C HIS A 23 40.25 -12.38 -35.00
N THR A 24 38.93 -12.48 -35.19
CA THR A 24 38.05 -13.67 -35.30
C THR A 24 37.62 -14.30 -33.96
N THR A 25 36.29 -14.38 -33.84
CA THR A 25 35.37 -15.17 -32.99
C THR A 25 35.79 -16.61 -32.65
N PRO A 26 35.04 -17.28 -31.76
CA PRO A 26 34.16 -18.32 -32.32
C PRO A 26 32.74 -18.38 -31.74
N ARG A 27 31.82 -18.67 -32.65
CA ARG A 27 30.55 -19.41 -32.50
C ARG A 27 30.81 -20.84 -33.01
N LEU A 28 29.88 -21.77 -32.78
CA LEU A 28 29.61 -23.07 -33.45
C LEU A 28 29.50 -24.20 -32.41
N GLU A 29 28.74 -25.29 -32.57
CA GLU A 29 27.53 -25.65 -33.32
C GLU A 29 27.09 -27.04 -32.80
N ARG A 30 25.92 -27.50 -33.22
CA ARG A 30 25.40 -28.87 -33.04
C ARG A 30 26.26 -29.90 -33.79
N SER A 31 26.33 -31.16 -33.33
CA SER A 31 25.85 -32.34 -34.12
C SER A 31 25.91 -33.69 -33.38
N SER A 32 24.82 -34.46 -33.56
CA SER A 32 24.62 -35.92 -33.66
C SER A 32 25.67 -36.97 -33.23
N TYR A 33 25.19 -38.05 -32.59
CA TYR A 33 25.55 -39.45 -32.92
C TYR A 33 24.37 -40.43 -32.67
N ARG A 34 24.17 -41.39 -33.61
CA ARG A 34 23.21 -42.54 -33.61
C ARG A 34 23.82 -43.72 -32.82
N GLY A 35 23.09 -44.59 -32.10
CA GLY A 35 22.13 -45.66 -32.49
C GLY A 35 22.35 -46.88 -31.54
N PRO A 36 21.68 -48.06 -31.62
CA PRO A 36 20.55 -48.51 -32.47
C PRO A 36 19.35 -49.24 -31.74
N HIS A 37 18.27 -49.45 -32.52
CA HIS A 37 17.14 -50.43 -32.55
C HIS A 37 16.81 -51.39 -31.36
N CYS A 38 15.58 -51.36 -30.77
CA CYS A 38 14.25 -51.96 -31.11
C CYS A 38 14.06 -53.45 -30.68
N PRO A 39 12.82 -53.98 -30.51
CA PRO A 39 11.57 -53.46 -29.89
C PRO A 39 10.77 -54.52 -29.07
N GLY A 40 9.65 -54.14 -28.45
CA GLY A 40 8.49 -55.04 -28.27
C GLY A 40 7.76 -55.05 -26.92
N GLY A 41 6.41 -54.92 -26.97
CA GLY A 41 5.52 -55.70 -26.10
C GLY A 41 4.50 -54.98 -25.21
N ARG A 42 3.25 -54.87 -25.73
CA ARG A 42 1.97 -55.29 -25.09
C ARG A 42 1.55 -54.69 -23.72
N THR A 43 0.52 -53.83 -23.69
CA THR A 43 -0.90 -54.11 -23.33
C THR A 43 -1.13 -54.83 -22.00
N ALA A 44 -1.84 -54.20 -21.06
CA ALA A 44 -3.15 -54.67 -20.56
C ALA A 44 -3.66 -53.80 -19.39
N HIS A 45 -4.91 -53.33 -19.55
CA HIS A 45 -5.82 -53.03 -18.46
C HIS A 45 -6.07 -54.29 -17.62
N VAL A 46 -6.13 -54.18 -16.28
CA VAL A 46 -7.12 -54.90 -15.47
C VAL A 46 -7.51 -54.05 -14.25
N THR A 47 -8.80 -53.75 -14.19
CA THR A 47 -9.60 -53.27 -13.07
C THR A 47 -9.64 -54.28 -11.93
N THR A 48 -9.67 -53.83 -10.67
CA THR A 48 -10.62 -54.33 -9.65
C THR A 48 -10.48 -53.55 -8.35
N ALA A 49 -11.60 -52.98 -7.91
CA ALA A 49 -11.83 -52.49 -6.55
C ALA A 49 -12.37 -53.65 -5.67
N PRO A 50 -12.89 -53.39 -4.46
CA PRO A 50 -12.18 -53.26 -3.20
C PRO A 50 -12.55 -54.40 -2.23
N ARG A 51 -11.80 -54.61 -1.15
CA ARG A 51 -12.28 -55.41 -0.01
C ARG A 51 -12.00 -54.71 1.32
N ARG A 52 -13.10 -54.31 1.96
CA ARG A 52 -13.17 -53.95 3.38
C ARG A 52 -12.74 -55.14 4.24
N ARG A 53 -11.85 -54.92 5.19
CA ARG A 53 -11.81 -55.67 6.46
C ARG A 53 -11.54 -54.71 7.61
N THR A 54 -12.60 -54.48 8.36
CA THR A 54 -12.63 -53.97 9.72
C THR A 54 -11.90 -54.97 10.62
N VAL A 55 -10.91 -54.53 11.41
CA VAL A 55 -10.45 -55.27 12.59
C VAL A 55 -10.24 -54.28 13.74
N LEU A 56 -11.00 -54.58 14.79
CA LEU A 56 -10.98 -54.22 16.21
C LEU A 56 -9.95 -53.20 16.73
N ALA A 57 -10.51 -52.25 17.49
CA ALA A 57 -9.85 -51.53 18.56
C ALA A 57 -9.39 -52.50 19.68
N ALA A 58 -8.13 -52.41 20.06
CA ALA A 58 -7.62 -52.89 21.33
C ALA A 58 -7.02 -51.69 22.08
N ALA A 59 -7.63 -51.37 23.22
CA ALA A 59 -7.10 -50.41 24.16
C ALA A 59 -5.89 -51.03 24.87
N LEU A 60 -4.73 -50.36 24.78
CA LEU A 60 -3.60 -50.60 25.66
C LEU A 60 -3.26 -49.27 26.34
N ALA A 61 -3.65 -49.18 27.60
CA ALA A 61 -3.11 -48.19 28.52
C ALA A 61 -1.65 -48.55 28.78
N VAL A 62 -0.74 -47.76 28.24
CA VAL A 62 0.68 -47.77 28.61
C VAL A 62 1.00 -46.38 29.15
N THR A 63 1.09 -46.29 30.47
CA THR A 63 1.75 -45.19 31.17
C THR A 63 3.25 -45.32 30.95
N SER A 64 3.74 -44.69 29.91
CA SER A 64 5.17 -44.47 29.67
C SER A 64 5.46 -42.98 29.76
N ALA A 65 6.31 -42.60 30.72
CA ALA A 65 6.94 -41.29 30.77
C ALA A 65 7.79 -41.09 29.51
N ALA A 66 7.17 -40.58 28.45
CA ALA A 66 7.85 -40.16 27.24
C ALA A 66 8.34 -38.73 27.47
N ALA A 67 9.67 -38.54 27.41
CA ALA A 67 10.24 -37.26 27.07
C ALA A 67 9.51 -36.78 25.80
N GLY A 68 8.74 -35.71 25.93
CA GLY A 68 7.85 -35.23 24.89
C GLY A 68 8.64 -34.83 23.65
N CYS A 69 8.78 -35.75 22.70
CA CYS A 69 8.95 -35.41 21.31
C CYS A 69 7.64 -34.72 20.90
N SER A 70 7.55 -33.42 21.16
CA SER A 70 6.48 -32.59 20.63
C SER A 70 6.53 -32.74 19.11
N VAL A 71 5.58 -33.48 18.55
CA VAL A 71 5.37 -33.51 17.11
C VAL A 71 5.17 -32.06 16.70
N PRO A 72 5.98 -31.50 15.77
CA PRO A 72 5.79 -30.13 15.32
C PRO A 72 4.33 -29.98 14.87
N GLU A 73 3.66 -28.92 15.33
CA GLU A 73 2.29 -28.65 14.95
C GLU A 73 2.20 -28.67 13.40
N PRO A 74 1.22 -29.37 12.79
CA PRO A 74 1.12 -29.44 11.34
C PRO A 74 1.07 -28.04 10.75
N ARG A 75 2.01 -27.76 9.83
CA ARG A 75 2.14 -26.44 9.19
C ARG A 75 0.84 -26.03 8.53
N ARG A 76 0.40 -24.80 8.78
CA ARG A 76 -0.84 -24.27 8.21
C ARG A 76 -0.58 -23.72 6.82
N THR A 77 -1.22 -24.29 5.80
CA THR A 77 -1.18 -23.77 4.43
C THR A 77 -1.77 -22.35 4.37
N ALA A 78 -1.26 -21.52 3.46
CA ALA A 78 -1.87 -20.23 3.18
C ALA A 78 -3.35 -20.41 2.75
N PRO A 79 -4.27 -19.51 3.15
CA PRO A 79 -5.65 -19.60 2.73
C PRO A 79 -5.79 -19.51 1.20
N THR A 80 -6.69 -20.31 0.63
CA THR A 80 -7.05 -20.22 -0.78
C THR A 80 -7.91 -19.00 -1.05
N VAL A 81 -7.82 -18.46 -2.26
CA VAL A 81 -8.72 -17.41 -2.77
C VAL A 81 -10.19 -17.86 -2.63
N ASP A 82 -11.05 -16.95 -2.17
CA ASP A 82 -12.48 -17.17 -2.06
C ASP A 82 -13.25 -16.11 -2.87
N PRO A 83 -13.57 -16.40 -4.14
CA PRO A 83 -14.24 -15.43 -4.99
C PRO A 83 -15.77 -15.37 -4.77
N ALA A 84 -16.37 -16.33 -4.05
CA ALA A 84 -17.82 -16.47 -3.99
C ALA A 84 -18.47 -15.42 -3.07
N PRO A 85 -19.54 -14.73 -3.50
CA PRO A 85 -20.21 -13.68 -2.72
C PRO A 85 -21.11 -14.24 -1.59
N GLY A 86 -21.84 -13.35 -0.91
CA GLY A 86 -22.95 -13.71 -0.04
C GLY A 86 -22.60 -14.04 1.41
N LYS A 87 -21.36 -13.78 1.84
CA LYS A 87 -20.94 -13.98 3.23
C LYS A 87 -21.33 -12.78 4.10
N PRO A 88 -21.76 -12.97 5.35
CA PRO A 88 -22.08 -11.85 6.23
C PRO A 88 -20.83 -11.02 6.52
N ILE A 89 -20.97 -9.69 6.48
CA ILE A 89 -19.94 -8.73 6.87
C ILE A 89 -20.31 -8.15 8.24
N ALA A 90 -19.34 -7.98 9.13
CA ALA A 90 -19.59 -7.39 10.45
C ALA A 90 -20.25 -5.99 10.34
N SER A 91 -21.41 -5.82 10.96
CA SER A 91 -22.20 -4.57 10.89
C SER A 91 -21.43 -3.37 11.43
N ALA A 92 -21.65 -2.19 10.83
CA ALA A 92 -21.10 -0.94 11.36
C ALA A 92 -21.66 -0.58 12.74
N ARG A 93 -22.89 -0.99 13.07
CA ARG A 93 -23.57 -0.64 14.33
C ARG A 93 -22.94 -1.28 15.55
N THR A 94 -22.24 -2.40 15.38
CA THR A 94 -21.65 -3.17 16.49
C THR A 94 -20.14 -2.93 16.65
N ARG A 95 -19.55 -2.07 15.81
CA ARG A 95 -18.10 -1.82 15.77
C ARG A 95 -17.76 -0.42 16.27
N ARG A 96 -16.57 -0.26 16.82
CA ARG A 96 -15.99 1.04 17.18
C ARG A 96 -14.78 1.27 16.29
N ALA A 97 -14.67 2.48 15.75
CA ALA A 97 -13.53 2.81 14.91
C ALA A 97 -12.22 2.64 15.69
N LEU A 98 -11.23 1.99 15.08
CA LEU A 98 -9.88 1.85 15.61
C LEU A 98 -8.90 1.75 14.45
N LEU A 99 -7.82 2.53 14.53
CA LEU A 99 -6.69 2.46 13.62
C LEU A 99 -5.63 1.51 14.20
N LEU A 100 -5.31 0.44 13.48
CA LEU A 100 -4.15 -0.41 13.74
C LEU A 100 -3.07 -0.14 12.68
N GLN A 101 -1.88 0.23 13.12
CA GLN A 101 -0.71 0.42 12.26
C GLN A 101 0.26 -0.72 12.49
N ILE A 102 0.74 -1.36 11.44
CA ILE A 102 1.78 -2.39 11.54
C ILE A 102 2.99 -1.89 10.74
N ALA A 103 4.06 -1.59 11.46
CA ALA A 103 5.27 -0.96 10.92
C ALA A 103 6.50 -1.82 11.21
N ALA A 104 7.53 -1.70 10.37
CA ALA A 104 8.73 -2.51 10.54
C ALA A 104 9.60 -1.93 11.66
N HIS A 105 9.87 -0.63 11.62
CA HIS A 105 10.74 0.06 12.56
C HIS A 105 9.99 1.11 13.39
N PRO A 106 10.47 1.40 14.61
CA PRO A 106 10.04 2.53 15.42
C PRO A 106 10.27 3.89 14.73
N ASP A 107 9.32 4.38 13.91
CA ASP A 107 9.27 5.70 13.22
C ASP A 107 8.60 5.65 11.85
N ASP A 108 8.46 4.46 11.27
CA ASP A 108 7.87 4.25 9.94
C ASP A 108 6.47 4.90 9.82
N ASP A 109 5.67 4.84 10.88
CA ASP A 109 4.36 5.48 10.98
C ASP A 109 4.45 7.02 10.96
N LEU A 110 5.46 7.59 11.62
CA LEU A 110 5.75 9.03 11.62
C LEU A 110 6.22 9.51 10.23
N TYR A 111 7.08 8.73 9.56
CA TYR A 111 7.61 9.07 8.24
C TYR A 111 6.63 8.83 7.09
N PHE A 112 5.88 7.73 7.09
CA PHE A 112 5.19 7.26 5.88
C PHE A 112 3.66 7.24 6.01
N MET A 113 3.12 7.10 7.23
CA MET A 113 1.67 7.00 7.45
C MET A 113 1.02 8.31 7.93
N ASN A 114 1.82 9.31 8.31
CA ASN A 114 1.37 10.67 8.54
C ASN A 114 1.33 11.48 7.23
N PRO A 115 0.39 12.41 7.03
CA PRO A 115 -0.56 12.95 8.02
C PRO A 115 -1.84 12.14 8.22
N ASP A 116 -2.06 11.04 7.50
CA ASP A 116 -3.32 10.27 7.55
C ASP A 116 -3.64 9.75 8.96
N SER A 117 -2.62 9.24 9.65
CA SER A 117 -2.75 8.71 11.00
C SER A 117 -3.08 9.80 12.02
N GLN A 118 -2.41 10.97 11.96
CA GLN A 118 -2.75 12.12 12.80
C GLN A 118 -4.19 12.59 12.56
N ARG A 119 -4.68 12.61 11.31
CA ARG A 119 -6.07 13.03 11.02
C ARG A 119 -7.10 12.11 11.69
N LEU A 120 -6.90 10.81 11.65
CA LEU A 120 -7.77 9.84 12.34
C LEU A 120 -7.69 10.03 13.87
N LEU A 121 -6.48 10.23 14.40
CA LEU A 121 -6.29 10.48 15.82
C LEU A 121 -6.95 11.78 16.28
N ASP A 122 -6.88 12.85 15.48
CA ASP A 122 -7.54 14.15 15.75
C ASP A 122 -9.07 14.06 15.66
N ALA A 123 -9.57 13.15 14.83
CA ALA A 123 -10.99 12.79 14.78
C ALA A 123 -11.48 11.94 15.96
N GLY A 124 -10.59 11.57 16.89
CA GLY A 124 -10.93 10.77 18.05
C GLY A 124 -10.93 9.26 17.80
N VAL A 125 -10.38 8.79 16.68
CA VAL A 125 -10.18 7.35 16.44
C VAL A 125 -9.00 6.88 17.31
N PRO A 126 -9.18 5.89 18.21
CA PRO A 126 -8.10 5.27 18.95
C PRO A 126 -7.06 4.65 18.00
N LEU A 127 -5.80 4.69 18.40
CA LEU A 127 -4.67 4.27 17.59
C LEU A 127 -3.84 3.21 18.32
N VAL A 128 -3.51 2.14 17.60
CA VAL A 128 -2.57 1.11 18.05
C VAL A 128 -1.46 1.00 17.00
N SER A 129 -0.21 1.23 17.38
CA SER A 129 0.96 1.01 16.52
C SER A 129 1.72 -0.23 16.97
N VAL A 130 1.88 -1.19 16.07
CA VAL A 130 2.68 -2.41 16.27
C VAL A 130 4.00 -2.25 15.52
N TYR A 131 5.11 -2.26 16.24
CA TYR A 131 6.45 -2.23 15.68
C TYR A 131 7.03 -3.64 15.73
N VAL A 132 7.30 -4.21 14.55
CA VAL A 132 7.72 -5.60 14.43
C VAL A 132 9.18 -5.78 14.86
N THR A 133 10.07 -4.88 14.41
CA THR A 133 11.49 -4.93 14.79
C THR A 133 11.80 -4.07 16.00
N ALA A 134 12.90 -4.35 16.69
CA ALA A 134 13.36 -3.57 17.82
C ALA A 134 14.04 -2.24 17.42
N GLY A 135 14.28 -2.02 16.13
CA GLY A 135 14.93 -0.80 15.62
C GLY A 135 16.38 -0.63 16.08
N GLU A 136 17.04 -1.70 16.54
CA GLU A 136 18.31 -1.64 17.28
C GLU A 136 19.53 -1.40 16.39
N HIS A 137 19.39 -1.61 15.08
CA HIS A 137 20.40 -1.40 14.03
C HIS A 137 21.84 -1.71 14.49
N THR A 138 22.73 -0.69 14.51
CA THR A 138 24.12 -0.84 14.96
C THR A 138 24.30 -0.61 16.45
N GLY A 139 23.30 -0.12 17.19
CA GLY A 139 23.40 0.27 18.59
C GLY A 139 24.10 1.62 18.84
N ARG A 140 24.39 2.40 17.79
CA ARG A 140 25.04 3.71 17.92
C ARG A 140 24.02 4.85 17.88
N ASN A 141 23.78 5.50 19.01
CA ASN A 141 22.92 6.69 19.11
C ASN A 141 23.76 7.95 19.34
N ARG A 142 24.19 8.63 18.27
CA ARG A 142 25.09 9.79 18.40
C ARG A 142 24.86 10.88 17.36
N ILE A 143 25.13 12.10 17.76
CA ILE A 143 25.27 13.27 16.88
C ILE A 143 26.66 13.91 17.05
N LYS A 144 27.00 14.87 16.15
CA LYS A 144 28.26 15.61 16.21
C LYS A 144 28.37 16.32 17.57
N GLY A 145 29.51 16.16 18.24
CA GLY A 145 29.79 16.77 19.55
C GLY A 145 29.55 15.85 20.75
N MET A 146 28.89 14.70 20.56
CA MET A 146 28.80 13.68 21.61
C MET A 146 30.09 12.87 21.72
N PRO A 147 30.44 12.37 22.92
CA PRO A 147 31.55 11.44 23.09
C PRO A 147 31.30 10.15 22.32
N ASP A 148 32.38 9.51 21.85
CA ASP A 148 32.26 8.20 21.22
C ASP A 148 32.00 7.14 22.29
N THR A 149 30.92 6.38 22.11
CA THR A 149 30.49 5.34 23.04
C THR A 149 30.45 3.98 22.31
N PRO A 150 30.74 2.87 23.01
CA PRO A 150 30.56 1.54 22.44
C PRO A 150 29.13 1.34 21.95
N PRO A 151 28.91 0.62 20.84
CA PRO A 151 27.56 0.33 20.37
C PRO A 151 26.77 -0.48 21.39
N ASP A 152 25.55 -0.03 21.71
CA ASP A 152 24.61 -0.70 22.60
C ASP A 152 23.22 -0.78 21.95
N ARG A 153 22.90 -1.97 21.45
CA ARG A 153 21.61 -2.27 20.79
C ARG A 153 20.44 -2.25 21.78
N ALA A 154 20.65 -2.65 23.03
CA ALA A 154 19.59 -2.65 24.05
C ALA A 154 19.21 -1.22 24.44
N ALA A 155 20.23 -0.37 24.67
CA ALA A 155 20.02 1.04 24.95
C ALA A 155 19.41 1.78 23.75
N TYR A 156 19.94 1.59 22.53
CA TYR A 156 19.42 2.32 21.37
C TYR A 156 17.95 1.98 21.07
N SER A 157 17.57 0.70 21.13
CA SER A 157 16.16 0.29 21.00
C SER A 157 15.27 0.97 22.07
N SER A 158 15.73 0.98 23.33
CA SER A 158 15.02 1.66 24.43
C SER A 158 14.85 3.17 24.20
N ALA A 159 15.89 3.85 23.70
CA ALA A 159 15.83 5.27 23.37
C ALA A 159 14.81 5.57 22.25
N ARG A 160 14.73 4.69 21.23
CA ARG A 160 13.72 4.82 20.16
C ARG A 160 12.30 4.63 20.67
N HIS A 161 12.07 3.66 21.57
CA HIS A 161 10.75 3.48 22.22
C HIS A 161 10.37 4.73 23.03
N GLN A 162 11.32 5.31 23.75
CA GLN A 162 11.13 6.58 24.45
C GLN A 162 10.83 7.74 23.49
N GLY A 163 11.48 7.82 22.33
CA GLY A 163 11.17 8.78 21.26
C GLY A 163 9.71 8.70 20.81
N LEU A 164 9.20 7.50 20.56
CA LEU A 164 7.81 7.31 20.14
C LEU A 164 6.80 7.75 21.21
N ARG A 165 7.06 7.42 22.48
CA ARG A 165 6.25 7.89 23.61
C ARG A 165 6.11 9.41 23.63
N GLN A 166 7.21 10.13 23.37
CA GLN A 166 7.21 11.60 23.30
C GLN A 166 6.45 12.12 22.09
N SER A 167 6.68 11.52 20.92
CA SER A 167 6.00 11.88 19.67
C SER A 167 4.49 11.76 19.79
N TYR A 168 3.99 10.65 20.35
CA TYR A 168 2.56 10.42 20.53
C TYR A 168 1.95 11.22 21.67
N ALA A 169 2.71 11.56 22.72
CA ALA A 169 2.27 12.57 23.69
C ALA A 169 2.05 13.93 23.01
N ALA A 170 2.98 14.37 22.16
CA ALA A 170 2.83 15.58 21.37
C ALA A 170 1.66 15.50 20.36
N ALA A 171 1.46 14.35 19.72
CA ALA A 171 0.33 14.10 18.80
C ALA A 171 -1.03 14.21 19.50
N LEU A 172 -1.09 13.83 20.77
CA LEU A 172 -2.25 14.02 21.64
C LEU A 172 -2.34 15.44 22.22
N GLY A 173 -1.36 16.31 22.02
CA GLY A 173 -1.33 17.65 22.61
C GLY A 173 -1.04 17.65 24.12
N LEU A 174 -0.24 16.68 24.58
CA LEU A 174 0.23 16.55 25.96
C LEU A 174 1.72 16.96 26.06
N PRO A 175 2.24 17.27 27.26
CA PRO A 175 3.68 17.45 27.48
C PRO A 175 4.50 16.24 26.99
N LEU A 176 5.69 16.49 26.43
CA LEU A 176 6.51 15.45 25.79
C LEU A 176 6.80 14.25 26.71
N PHE A 177 7.12 14.52 27.98
CA PHE A 177 7.47 13.49 28.97
C PHE A 177 6.28 13.06 29.82
N THR A 178 5.06 13.13 29.28
CA THR A 178 3.89 12.59 29.96
C THR A 178 4.10 11.10 30.25
N PRO A 179 3.92 10.62 31.50
CA PRO A 179 4.14 9.22 31.85
C PRO A 179 3.23 8.27 31.08
N TRP A 180 3.82 7.18 30.58
CA TRP A 180 3.09 6.10 29.90
C TRP A 180 2.92 4.89 30.82
N ARG A 181 1.80 4.19 30.66
CA ARG A 181 1.58 2.90 31.34
C ARG A 181 2.22 1.79 30.52
N ARG A 182 3.35 1.26 31.01
CA ARG A 182 4.13 0.20 30.35
C ARG A 182 3.85 -1.16 30.97
N ARG A 183 3.54 -2.17 30.17
CA ARG A 183 3.19 -3.53 30.62
C ARG A 183 3.71 -4.60 29.66
N VAL A 184 3.64 -5.86 30.08
CA VAL A 184 3.79 -7.01 29.19
C VAL A 184 2.42 -7.37 28.60
N LEU A 185 2.33 -7.45 27.28
CA LEU A 185 1.21 -8.03 26.56
C LEU A 185 1.53 -9.50 26.25
N THR A 186 0.66 -10.42 26.70
CA THR A 186 0.71 -11.83 26.29
C THR A 186 0.04 -12.01 24.93
N LEU A 187 0.75 -12.67 24.03
CA LEU A 187 0.41 -12.91 22.64
C LEU A 187 0.19 -14.42 22.40
N PRO A 188 -0.39 -14.82 21.24
CA PRO A 188 -0.58 -16.22 20.90
C PRO A 188 0.67 -17.09 21.08
N GLY A 189 0.47 -18.28 21.63
CA GLY A 189 1.55 -19.22 21.99
C GLY A 189 2.40 -18.78 23.18
N GLY A 190 1.88 -17.89 24.05
CA GLY A 190 2.56 -17.46 25.28
C GLY A 190 3.68 -16.43 25.06
N ARG A 191 3.84 -15.93 23.84
CA ARG A 191 4.81 -14.89 23.48
C ARG A 191 4.49 -13.58 24.17
N ARG A 192 5.49 -12.71 24.29
CA ARG A 192 5.40 -11.45 25.00
C ARG A 192 5.81 -10.29 24.10
N ALA A 193 5.12 -9.18 24.28
CA ALA A 193 5.49 -7.88 23.74
C ALA A 193 5.42 -6.83 24.84
N GLU A 194 6.20 -5.77 24.71
CA GLU A 194 5.98 -4.57 25.52
C GLU A 194 4.78 -3.81 24.95
N ILE A 195 3.90 -3.33 25.83
CA ILE A 195 2.81 -2.43 25.47
C ILE A 195 2.86 -1.18 26.32
N ASP A 196 2.87 -0.03 25.64
CA ASP A 196 2.84 1.29 26.26
C ASP A 196 1.51 1.95 25.92
N THR A 197 0.74 2.37 26.92
CA THR A 197 -0.54 3.06 26.72
C THR A 197 -0.53 4.48 27.26
N LEU A 198 -1.09 5.41 26.48
CA LEU A 198 -1.40 6.78 26.88
C LEU A 198 -2.84 7.13 26.54
N ASP A 199 -3.53 7.70 27.51
CA ASP A 199 -4.93 8.09 27.43
C ASP A 199 -5.05 9.63 27.57
N ARG A 200 -5.86 10.28 26.72
CA ARG A 200 -6.25 11.69 26.83
C ARG A 200 -7.76 11.83 26.64
N GLY A 201 -8.51 11.77 27.74
CA GLY A 201 -9.97 11.79 27.69
C GLY A 201 -10.49 10.60 26.87
N ARG A 202 -11.13 10.87 25.73
CA ARG A 202 -11.64 9.82 24.82
C ARG A 202 -10.63 9.33 23.78
N ARG A 203 -9.46 9.97 23.67
CA ARG A 203 -8.39 9.58 22.73
C ARG A 203 -7.44 8.63 23.45
N ARG A 204 -7.02 7.56 22.78
CA ARG A 204 -6.09 6.56 23.32
C ARG A 204 -5.07 6.15 22.26
N VAL A 205 -3.83 6.04 22.68
CA VAL A 205 -2.72 5.51 21.87
C VAL A 205 -2.10 4.32 22.60
N GLU A 206 -1.86 3.24 21.87
CA GLU A 206 -1.08 2.10 22.32
C GLU A 206 0.09 1.82 21.38
N LEU A 207 1.27 1.61 21.94
CA LEU A 207 2.48 1.21 21.21
C LEU A 207 2.83 -0.22 21.63
N VAL A 208 2.87 -1.14 20.68
CA VAL A 208 3.18 -2.56 20.88
C VAL A 208 4.52 -2.87 20.22
N PHE A 209 5.50 -3.30 21.01
CA PHE A 209 6.84 -3.62 20.54
C PHE A 209 7.08 -5.13 20.57
N LEU A 210 7.14 -5.75 19.37
CA LEU A 210 7.43 -7.20 19.24
C LEU A 210 8.93 -7.49 19.39
N ASN A 211 9.78 -6.50 19.09
CA ASN A 211 11.23 -6.54 19.25
C ASN A 211 11.94 -7.68 18.52
N LEU A 212 11.51 -8.04 17.31
CA LEU A 212 12.31 -8.91 16.44
C LEU A 212 13.61 -8.18 16.02
N PRO A 213 14.73 -8.89 15.87
CA PRO A 213 15.99 -8.25 15.49
C PRO A 213 15.91 -7.73 14.06
N MET A 214 16.57 -6.61 13.76
CA MET A 214 16.76 -6.13 12.38
C MET A 214 17.78 -6.98 11.61
N HIS A 215 18.78 -7.51 12.31
CA HIS A 215 19.92 -8.19 11.71
C HIS A 215 20.15 -9.59 12.30
N THR A 216 20.66 -10.52 11.49
CA THR A 216 21.10 -11.85 11.97
C THR A 216 22.56 -12.11 11.59
N ASN A 217 23.21 -13.06 12.25
CA ASN A 217 24.59 -13.44 11.92
C ASN A 217 24.72 -14.07 10.52
N ARG A 218 23.64 -14.66 9.98
CA ARG A 218 23.64 -15.36 8.67
C ARG A 218 23.20 -14.48 7.49
N ARG A 219 22.38 -13.46 7.75
CA ARG A 219 21.81 -12.56 6.75
C ARG A 219 21.72 -11.15 7.31
N TYR A 220 22.07 -10.17 6.47
CA TYR A 220 22.05 -8.76 6.87
C TYR A 220 20.67 -8.31 7.36
N MET A 221 19.56 -8.66 6.71
CA MET A 221 18.19 -8.32 7.19
C MET A 221 17.46 -9.56 7.66
N ALA A 222 16.87 -9.49 8.86
CA ALA A 222 16.25 -10.64 9.52
C ALA A 222 14.84 -10.96 9.00
N LEU A 223 13.98 -9.96 8.82
CA LEU A 223 12.57 -10.18 8.45
C LEU A 223 12.41 -10.68 7.01
N PRO A 224 13.15 -10.17 6.02
CA PRO A 224 13.23 -10.79 4.70
C PRO A 224 13.71 -12.23 4.77
N ALA A 225 14.70 -12.53 5.61
CA ALA A 225 15.17 -13.91 5.76
C ALA A 225 14.06 -14.80 6.35
N LEU A 226 13.34 -14.34 7.37
CA LEU A 226 12.21 -15.07 7.98
C LEU A 226 11.06 -15.28 7.00
N TRP A 227 10.77 -14.28 6.16
CA TRP A 227 9.75 -14.39 5.12
C TRP A 227 10.08 -15.49 4.11
N HIS A 228 11.35 -15.72 3.76
CA HIS A 228 11.74 -16.66 2.70
C HIS A 228 12.21 -18.03 3.22
N ASP A 229 12.88 -18.07 4.36
CA ASP A 229 13.51 -19.26 4.90
C ASP A 229 12.53 -20.04 5.80
N ARG A 230 12.30 -21.31 5.46
CA ARG A 230 11.38 -22.20 6.19
C ARG A 230 11.93 -22.71 7.52
N ALA A 231 13.24 -22.64 7.70
CA ALA A 231 13.93 -23.17 8.88
C ALA A 231 14.49 -22.08 9.79
N LEU A 232 14.30 -20.79 9.43
CA LEU A 232 14.79 -19.70 10.25
C LEU A 232 13.86 -19.46 11.43
N GLU A 233 14.45 -19.40 12.61
CA GLU A 233 13.84 -18.85 13.80
C GLU A 233 14.60 -17.59 14.22
N LEU A 234 13.85 -16.55 14.59
CA LEU A 234 14.38 -15.34 15.20
C LEU A 234 14.10 -15.35 16.70
N ARG A 235 15.03 -14.79 17.48
CA ARG A 235 14.87 -14.56 18.91
C ARG A 235 14.69 -13.07 19.16
N THR A 236 13.69 -12.69 19.94
CA THR A 236 13.44 -11.28 20.25
C THR A 236 14.61 -10.64 20.98
N HIS A 237 14.88 -9.40 20.60
CA HIS A 237 15.85 -8.52 21.25
C HIS A 237 15.29 -8.00 22.59
N LEU A 238 16.17 -7.81 23.56
CA LEU A 238 15.81 -7.28 24.88
C LEU A 238 16.22 -5.81 24.97
N SER A 239 15.26 -4.91 24.82
CA SER A 239 15.47 -3.47 24.98
C SER A 239 15.68 -3.12 26.45
N ALA A 240 16.63 -2.22 26.74
CA ALA A 240 16.95 -1.82 28.10
C ALA A 240 15.74 -1.18 28.81
N GLY A 241 15.47 -1.57 30.05
CA GLY A 241 14.35 -1.04 30.83
C GLY A 241 12.96 -1.42 30.30
N SER A 242 12.85 -2.42 29.41
CA SER A 242 11.58 -3.02 29.00
C SER A 242 10.98 -3.88 30.14
N PRO A 243 9.64 -3.92 30.31
CA PRO A 243 9.01 -4.90 31.18
C PRO A 243 9.14 -6.35 30.66
N VAL A 244 9.51 -6.54 29.39
CA VAL A 244 9.81 -7.87 28.83
C VAL A 244 11.27 -8.22 29.11
N THR A 245 11.49 -9.10 30.09
CA THR A 245 12.83 -9.44 30.60
C THR A 245 13.39 -10.75 30.06
N ARG A 246 12.67 -11.43 29.17
CA ARG A 246 13.09 -12.70 28.56
C ARG A 246 12.71 -12.73 27.09
N SER A 247 13.58 -13.31 26.27
CA SER A 247 13.33 -13.42 24.82
C SER A 247 12.34 -14.54 24.50
N ASP A 248 11.63 -14.36 23.39
CA ASP A 248 10.76 -15.35 22.77
C ASP A 248 11.28 -15.68 21.36
N THR A 249 10.86 -16.83 20.82
CA THR A 249 11.21 -17.25 19.46
C THR A 249 10.04 -17.08 18.49
N TYR A 250 10.39 -16.79 17.24
CA TYR A 250 9.49 -16.57 16.13
C TYR A 250 10.04 -17.27 14.88
N ASP A 251 9.30 -18.25 14.38
CA ASP A 251 9.31 -18.62 12.98
C ASP A 251 8.28 -17.78 12.19
N TYR A 252 8.11 -18.08 10.90
CA TYR A 252 7.11 -17.46 10.04
C TYR A 252 5.67 -17.63 10.56
N ASP A 253 5.26 -18.86 10.87
CA ASP A 253 3.88 -19.18 11.25
C ASP A 253 3.51 -18.53 12.58
N GLN A 254 4.48 -18.47 13.49
CA GLN A 254 4.37 -17.82 14.78
C GLN A 254 4.22 -16.31 14.65
N LEU A 255 4.98 -15.65 13.77
CA LEU A 255 4.79 -14.22 13.50
C LEU A 255 3.42 -13.95 12.86
N VAL A 256 3.01 -14.73 11.86
CA VAL A 256 1.66 -14.62 11.28
C VAL A 256 0.60 -14.82 12.36
N GLY A 257 0.74 -15.84 13.21
CA GLY A 257 -0.18 -16.13 14.31
C GLY A 257 -0.28 -15.00 15.33
N VAL A 258 0.82 -14.36 15.68
CA VAL A 258 0.84 -13.18 16.55
C VAL A 258 0.11 -11.99 15.91
N LEU A 259 0.37 -11.72 14.63
CA LEU A 259 -0.33 -10.64 13.91
C LEU A 259 -1.83 -10.91 13.78
N VAL A 260 -2.24 -12.16 13.51
CA VAL A 260 -3.66 -12.56 13.54
C VAL A 260 -4.26 -12.36 14.93
N GLY A 261 -3.56 -12.75 16.00
CA GLY A 261 -4.04 -12.54 17.37
C GLY A 261 -4.17 -11.07 17.76
N LEU A 262 -3.31 -10.19 17.23
CA LEU A 262 -3.46 -8.74 17.41
C LEU A 262 -4.66 -8.20 16.64
N LEU A 263 -4.88 -8.66 15.40
CA LEU A 263 -6.08 -8.31 14.62
C LEU A 263 -7.37 -8.75 15.31
N ASP A 264 -7.41 -9.98 15.84
CA ASP A 264 -8.58 -10.49 16.57
C ASP A 264 -8.79 -9.77 17.90
N ARG A 265 -7.72 -9.45 18.64
CA ARG A 265 -7.77 -8.69 19.89
C ARG A 265 -8.34 -7.29 19.72
N TYR A 266 -7.82 -6.54 18.74
CA TYR A 266 -8.17 -5.13 18.58
C TYR A 266 -9.38 -4.91 17.66
N ARG A 267 -9.71 -5.89 16.81
CA ARG A 267 -10.77 -5.79 15.79
C ARG A 267 -10.76 -4.44 15.05
N PRO A 268 -9.61 -4.05 14.45
CA PRO A 268 -9.48 -2.75 13.83
C PRO A 268 -10.49 -2.58 12.70
N THR A 269 -10.90 -1.33 12.46
CA THR A 269 -11.72 -0.95 11.32
C THR A 269 -10.90 -0.25 10.23
N VAL A 270 -9.70 0.21 10.57
CA VAL A 270 -8.70 0.73 9.63
C VAL A 270 -7.35 0.07 9.94
N VAL A 271 -6.70 -0.48 8.92
CA VAL A 271 -5.36 -1.07 9.03
C VAL A 271 -4.39 -0.31 8.13
N HIS A 272 -3.33 0.25 8.71
CA HIS A 272 -2.22 0.85 7.97
C HIS A 272 -0.99 -0.06 7.97
N THR A 273 -0.32 -0.18 6.84
CA THR A 273 0.95 -0.90 6.70
C THR A 273 1.79 -0.28 5.59
N LEU A 274 3.05 -0.69 5.44
CA LEU A 274 3.87 -0.32 4.29
C LEU A 274 3.55 -1.20 3.06
N ASP A 275 4.18 -0.87 1.94
CA ASP A 275 3.99 -1.53 0.64
C ASP A 275 4.68 -2.90 0.58
N PRO A 276 3.95 -4.01 0.37
CA PRO A 276 4.57 -5.31 0.14
C PRO A 276 5.21 -5.41 -1.25
N ASP A 277 4.95 -4.47 -2.18
CA ASP A 277 5.32 -4.58 -3.59
C ASP A 277 6.05 -3.34 -4.11
N PRO A 278 7.21 -2.99 -3.52
CA PRO A 278 7.95 -1.79 -3.92
C PRO A 278 8.39 -1.84 -5.38
N ASP A 279 8.53 -0.64 -5.96
CA ASP A 279 8.97 -0.46 -7.34
C ASP A 279 10.36 -1.05 -7.58
N ILE A 280 10.59 -1.53 -8.80
CA ILE A 280 11.92 -1.98 -9.25
C ILE A 280 12.86 -0.78 -9.27
N GLN A 281 13.95 -0.81 -8.51
CA GLN A 281 14.96 0.24 -8.48
C GLN A 281 16.33 -0.38 -8.69
N LEU A 282 16.92 -0.12 -9.86
CA LEU A 282 18.26 -0.56 -10.17
C LEU A 282 19.24 0.52 -9.72
N SER A 283 20.23 0.11 -8.95
CA SER A 283 21.35 0.97 -8.52
C SER A 283 22.54 0.09 -8.15
N ASP A 284 23.74 0.68 -8.18
CA ASP A 284 24.92 0.03 -7.63
C ASP A 284 24.81 -0.21 -6.11
N GLU A 285 25.66 -1.08 -5.58
CA GLU A 285 25.66 -1.48 -4.17
C GLU A 285 25.89 -0.30 -3.21
N ALA A 286 26.77 0.65 -3.57
CA ALA A 286 27.10 1.79 -2.71
C ALA A 286 25.93 2.77 -2.62
N THR A 287 25.31 3.09 -3.76
CA THR A 287 24.08 3.89 -3.86
C THR A 287 22.96 3.25 -3.05
N ARG A 288 22.72 1.95 -3.27
CA ARG A 288 21.70 1.19 -2.57
C ARG A 288 21.87 1.24 -1.05
N ARG A 289 23.08 0.97 -0.54
CA ARG A 289 23.37 1.02 0.91
C ARG A 289 23.19 2.43 1.47
N ARG A 290 23.69 3.44 0.77
CA ARG A 290 23.55 4.85 1.17
C ARG A 290 22.08 5.25 1.28
N ASP A 291 21.25 4.76 0.36
CA ASP A 291 19.84 5.09 0.29
C ASP A 291 18.96 4.14 1.13
N SER A 292 19.57 3.14 1.77
CA SER A 292 18.94 2.14 2.65
C SER A 292 17.93 1.23 1.93
N GLU A 293 18.18 0.97 0.64
CA GLU A 293 17.30 0.17 -0.21
C GLU A 293 17.71 -1.30 -0.25
N GLN A 294 16.76 -2.19 -0.52
CA GLN A 294 17.04 -3.60 -0.78
C GLN A 294 17.50 -3.81 -2.24
N PRO A 295 18.20 -4.92 -2.55
CA PRO A 295 18.64 -5.21 -3.91
C PRO A 295 17.47 -5.21 -4.90
N GLY A 296 17.55 -4.34 -5.92
CA GLY A 296 16.61 -4.28 -7.03
C GLY A 296 15.30 -3.53 -6.76
N TYR A 297 15.07 -2.96 -5.57
CA TYR A 297 13.78 -2.32 -5.23
C TYR A 297 13.92 -1.04 -4.39
N ALA A 298 12.96 -0.12 -4.56
CA ALA A 298 12.97 1.24 -4.03
C ALA A 298 12.67 1.39 -2.52
N ASP A 299 12.81 0.32 -1.72
CA ASP A 299 12.44 0.35 -0.29
C ASP A 299 13.33 -0.55 0.56
N HIS A 300 13.25 -0.41 1.89
CA HIS A 300 13.94 -1.28 2.84
C HIS A 300 13.35 -2.71 2.80
N GLY A 301 14.20 -3.72 2.99
CA GLY A 301 13.77 -5.11 2.98
C GLY A 301 12.80 -5.43 4.12
N ASP A 302 13.08 -4.96 5.33
CA ASP A 302 12.19 -5.17 6.48
C ASP A 302 10.80 -4.55 6.27
N HIS A 303 10.69 -3.38 5.60
CA HIS A 303 9.39 -2.77 5.24
C HIS A 303 8.57 -3.72 4.38
N THR A 304 9.19 -4.25 3.33
CA THR A 304 8.56 -5.16 2.35
C THR A 304 8.13 -6.47 3.02
N ALA A 305 9.00 -7.04 3.86
CA ALA A 305 8.74 -8.29 4.56
C ALA A 305 7.61 -8.14 5.58
N VAL A 306 7.64 -7.09 6.42
CA VAL A 306 6.59 -6.83 7.41
C VAL A 306 5.26 -6.56 6.73
N ALA A 307 5.24 -5.77 5.66
CA ALA A 307 4.03 -5.59 4.85
C ALA A 307 3.49 -6.93 4.32
N SER A 308 4.36 -7.82 3.85
CA SER A 308 3.96 -9.16 3.37
C SER A 308 3.37 -10.03 4.50
N PHE A 309 3.99 -10.01 5.69
CA PHE A 309 3.44 -10.65 6.89
C PHE A 309 2.08 -10.08 7.30
N THR A 310 1.90 -8.76 7.23
CA THR A 310 0.61 -8.10 7.50
C THR A 310 -0.46 -8.59 6.53
N TRP A 311 -0.19 -8.62 5.22
CA TRP A 311 -1.16 -9.11 4.23
C TRP A 311 -1.48 -10.61 4.40
N ALA A 312 -0.47 -11.44 4.75
CA ALA A 312 -0.70 -12.84 5.08
C ALA A 312 -1.59 -13.01 6.33
N ALA A 313 -1.37 -12.19 7.37
CA ALA A 313 -2.18 -12.18 8.59
C ALA A 313 -3.62 -11.70 8.34
N LEU A 314 -3.81 -10.64 7.55
CA LEU A 314 -5.15 -10.17 7.16
C LEU A 314 -5.91 -11.25 6.38
N ASN A 315 -5.25 -11.92 5.44
CA ASN A 315 -5.86 -13.02 4.69
C ASN A 315 -6.24 -14.18 5.62
N ARG A 316 -5.33 -14.59 6.52
CA ARG A 316 -5.60 -15.66 7.49
C ARG A 316 -6.74 -15.28 8.45
N TRP A 317 -6.79 -14.05 8.95
CA TRP A 317 -7.85 -13.59 9.84
C TRP A 317 -9.24 -13.63 9.19
N VAL A 318 -9.35 -13.15 7.94
CA VAL A 318 -10.63 -13.21 7.18
C VAL A 318 -11.01 -14.67 6.88
N ALA A 319 -10.06 -15.50 6.46
CA ALA A 319 -10.31 -16.91 6.15
C ALA A 319 -10.72 -17.71 7.40
N ASP A 320 -10.08 -17.46 8.54
CA ASP A 320 -10.42 -18.08 9.82
C ASP A 320 -11.82 -17.69 10.26
N ALA A 321 -12.19 -16.39 10.18
CA ALA A 321 -13.57 -15.95 10.50
C ALA A 321 -14.61 -16.66 9.63
N VAL A 322 -14.38 -16.75 8.31
CA VAL A 322 -15.29 -17.45 7.39
C VAL A 322 -15.40 -18.94 7.71
N ARG A 323 -14.27 -19.61 7.98
CA ARG A 323 -14.23 -21.02 8.36
C ARG A 323 -15.01 -21.27 9.64
N ASP A 324 -14.89 -20.37 10.60
CA ASP A 324 -15.46 -20.51 11.94
C ASP A 324 -16.94 -20.04 11.99
N GLY A 325 -17.51 -19.66 10.84
CA GLY A 325 -18.91 -19.23 10.71
C GLY A 325 -19.20 -17.81 11.20
N GLU A 326 -18.15 -17.05 11.51
CA GLU A 326 -18.24 -15.67 11.98
C GLU A 326 -18.42 -14.69 10.81
N PRO A 327 -19.04 -13.52 11.04
CA PRO A 327 -19.04 -12.44 10.05
C PRO A 327 -17.62 -12.03 9.66
N ILE A 328 -17.41 -11.74 8.38
CA ILE A 328 -16.14 -11.21 7.88
C ILE A 328 -15.81 -9.92 8.63
N PRO A 329 -14.59 -9.80 9.17
CA PRO A 329 -14.15 -8.57 9.81
C PRO A 329 -14.21 -7.38 8.84
N ALA A 330 -14.92 -6.34 9.25
CA ALA A 330 -15.13 -5.16 8.43
C ALA A 330 -14.06 -4.11 8.70
N PHE A 331 -13.01 -4.11 7.88
CA PHE A 331 -11.93 -3.13 7.92
C PHE A 331 -11.53 -2.66 6.52
N THR A 332 -11.03 -1.42 6.44
CA THR A 332 -10.29 -0.92 5.28
C THR A 332 -8.79 -1.07 5.52
N ALA A 333 -8.03 -1.22 4.44
CA ALA A 333 -6.57 -1.29 4.50
C ALA A 333 -5.95 -0.15 3.70
N THR A 334 -4.83 0.39 4.17
CA THR A 334 -4.04 1.38 3.44
C THR A 334 -2.58 1.00 3.48
N ALA A 335 -1.98 0.87 2.29
CA ALA A 335 -0.56 0.59 2.13
C ALA A 335 0.17 1.86 1.69
N PHE A 336 1.24 2.20 2.40
CA PHE A 336 2.06 3.39 2.16
C PHE A 336 3.40 3.00 1.54
N ARG A 337 3.91 3.84 0.65
CA ARG A 337 5.24 3.64 0.05
C ARG A 337 6.29 4.30 0.95
N GLY A 338 7.33 3.54 1.31
CA GLY A 338 8.38 3.97 2.23
C GLY A 338 9.43 4.84 1.54
N TYR A 339 10.63 4.29 1.33
CA TYR A 339 11.73 5.06 0.74
C TYR A 339 11.48 5.51 -0.70
N TYR A 340 10.47 4.97 -1.38
CA TYR A 340 9.87 5.50 -2.61
C TYR A 340 9.79 7.03 -2.63
N ASN A 341 9.46 7.66 -1.50
CA ASN A 341 9.33 9.11 -1.35
C ASN A 341 10.56 9.91 -1.82
N ARG A 342 11.76 9.30 -1.86
CA ARG A 342 12.97 9.98 -2.36
C ARG A 342 13.00 10.13 -3.89
N HIS A 343 12.30 9.25 -4.60
CA HIS A 343 12.41 9.10 -6.05
C HIS A 343 11.47 10.00 -6.83
N TRP A 344 10.43 10.48 -6.17
CA TRP A 344 9.34 11.22 -6.81
C TRP A 344 9.25 12.65 -6.29
N PRO A 345 8.61 13.55 -7.05
CA PRO A 345 8.32 14.90 -6.62
C PRO A 345 7.66 14.93 -5.23
N LYS A 346 7.98 15.99 -4.46
CA LYS A 346 7.46 16.12 -3.09
C LYS A 346 5.98 16.50 -3.12
N ASN A 347 5.17 15.87 -2.29
CA ASN A 347 3.70 15.97 -2.39
C ASN A 347 3.03 16.61 -1.16
N LEU A 348 3.81 17.02 -0.17
CA LEU A 348 3.30 17.73 1.00
C LEU A 348 3.57 19.24 0.90
N PRO A 349 2.54 20.09 1.02
CA PRO A 349 2.73 21.52 1.13
C PRO A 349 3.43 21.91 2.45
N PRO A 350 4.04 23.10 2.56
CA PRO A 350 4.87 23.49 3.69
C PRO A 350 4.17 23.36 5.05
N ARG A 351 2.88 23.72 5.14
CA ARG A 351 2.11 23.62 6.38
C ARG A 351 1.98 22.17 6.86
N LEU A 352 1.67 21.25 5.96
CA LEU A 352 1.51 19.83 6.26
C LEU A 352 2.85 19.18 6.57
N LEU A 353 3.90 19.58 5.86
CA LEU A 353 5.27 19.16 6.15
C LEU A 353 5.69 19.60 7.55
N ALA A 354 5.44 20.85 7.94
CA ALA A 354 5.74 21.35 9.28
C ALA A 354 4.96 20.56 10.36
N ALA A 355 3.67 20.31 10.16
CA ALA A 355 2.86 19.53 11.09
C ALA A 355 3.35 18.07 11.23
N LYS A 356 3.76 17.45 10.12
CA LYS A 356 4.35 16.11 10.11
C LYS A 356 5.71 16.08 10.80
N ALA A 357 6.59 17.04 10.50
CA ALA A 357 7.90 17.15 11.12
C ALA A 357 7.81 17.39 12.64
N ALA A 358 6.80 18.13 13.11
CA ALA A 358 6.53 18.34 14.53
C ALA A 358 6.22 17.03 15.31
N ARG A 359 6.00 15.90 14.63
CA ARG A 359 5.90 14.56 15.24
C ARG A 359 7.22 13.80 15.22
N LEU A 360 8.07 14.04 14.22
CA LEU A 360 9.39 13.40 14.12
C LEU A 360 10.43 14.06 15.04
N VAL A 361 10.36 15.38 15.23
CA VAL A 361 11.32 16.09 16.08
C VAL A 361 11.34 15.55 17.52
N PRO A 362 10.20 15.35 18.21
CA PRO A 362 10.20 14.72 19.54
C PRO A 362 10.64 13.26 19.54
N TYR A 363 10.44 12.54 18.43
CA TYR A 363 10.94 11.17 18.30
C TYR A 363 12.46 11.11 18.22
N GLY A 364 13.06 12.04 17.47
CA GLY A 364 14.51 12.14 17.37
C GLY A 364 15.17 12.61 18.66
N GLY A 365 14.46 13.38 19.48
CA GLY A 365 14.92 13.81 20.80
C GLY A 365 16.13 14.74 20.75
N ASP A 366 16.68 15.01 21.93
CA ASP A 366 17.93 15.74 22.11
C ASP A 366 18.72 15.11 23.28
N PRO A 367 20.04 14.95 23.16
CA PRO A 367 20.85 14.36 24.23
C PRO A 367 20.92 15.18 25.51
N SER A 368 20.55 16.47 25.48
CA SER A 368 20.46 17.32 26.66
C SER A 368 19.14 17.16 27.43
N TRP A 369 18.15 16.47 26.87
CA TRP A 369 16.85 16.28 27.51
C TRP A 369 16.94 15.28 28.67
N ASP A 370 16.27 15.60 29.77
CA ASP A 370 16.03 14.67 30.86
C ASP A 370 14.61 14.08 30.73
N CYS A 371 14.52 12.93 30.07
CA CYS A 371 13.27 12.22 29.85
C CYS A 371 13.07 11.04 30.80
N GLY A 372 13.94 10.85 31.80
CA GLY A 372 13.89 9.72 32.73
C GLY A 372 14.23 8.35 32.13
N ASN A 373 14.72 8.28 30.88
CA ASN A 373 15.27 7.04 30.30
C ASN A 373 16.80 7.12 30.27
N PRO A 374 17.53 6.29 31.06
CA PRO A 374 19.00 6.34 31.08
C PRO A 374 19.64 5.93 29.74
N SER A 375 18.89 5.26 28.85
CA SER A 375 19.36 4.91 27.51
C SER A 375 19.25 6.04 26.49
N GLY A 376 18.63 7.16 26.85
CA GLY A 376 18.46 8.34 26.01
C GLY A 376 17.03 8.64 25.60
N CYS A 377 16.84 9.83 25.03
CA CYS A 377 15.53 10.45 24.80
C CYS A 377 15.07 10.46 23.35
N GLY A 378 15.49 9.48 22.54
CA GLY A 378 15.08 9.38 21.15
C GLY A 378 16.17 8.84 20.24
N ASP A 379 15.89 8.85 18.94
CA ASP A 379 16.88 8.61 17.89
C ASP A 379 17.57 9.91 17.49
N TYR A 380 18.69 10.24 18.13
CA TYR A 380 19.43 11.49 17.87
C TYR A 380 19.88 11.59 16.40
N GLY A 381 19.96 10.45 15.70
CA GLY A 381 20.15 10.34 14.26
C GLY A 381 19.17 11.20 13.45
N VAL A 382 17.96 11.42 13.97
CA VAL A 382 16.86 12.13 13.29
C VAL A 382 16.27 13.27 14.15
N GLY A 383 16.94 13.69 15.21
CA GLY A 383 16.55 14.84 16.05
C GLY A 383 16.82 16.21 15.42
N GLY A 384 16.32 17.26 16.07
CA GLY A 384 16.45 18.66 15.62
C GLY A 384 15.91 18.89 14.21
N GLU A 385 16.62 19.67 13.39
CA GLU A 385 16.23 20.01 12.01
C GLU A 385 16.51 18.89 10.98
N ARG A 386 17.05 17.74 11.40
CA ARG A 386 17.43 16.65 10.48
C ARG A 386 16.27 16.10 9.64
N PRO A 387 15.05 15.91 10.17
CA PRO A 387 13.94 15.43 9.34
C PRO A 387 13.72 16.34 8.13
N LEU A 388 13.82 17.66 8.32
CA LEU A 388 13.60 18.65 7.26
C LEU A 388 14.81 18.83 6.33
N THR A 389 16.03 18.65 6.82
CA THR A 389 17.28 18.93 6.06
C THR A 389 17.91 17.69 5.41
N ASN A 390 17.51 16.48 5.79
CA ASN A 390 18.04 15.24 5.22
C ASN A 390 17.82 15.18 3.69
N ARG A 391 18.91 14.93 2.94
CA ARG A 391 18.90 14.80 1.46
C ARG A 391 17.87 13.79 0.95
N LYS A 392 17.62 12.71 1.68
CA LYS A 392 16.64 11.68 1.28
C LYS A 392 15.22 12.24 1.23
N GLY A 393 14.93 13.23 2.07
CA GLY A 393 13.67 13.99 2.05
C GLY A 393 12.42 13.11 2.21
N TRP A 394 12.50 12.02 2.98
CA TRP A 394 11.41 11.06 3.15
C TRP A 394 10.18 11.70 3.82
N VAL A 395 10.40 12.59 4.79
CA VAL A 395 9.31 13.30 5.49
C VAL A 395 8.49 14.19 4.56
N ARG A 396 9.07 14.66 3.45
CA ARG A 396 8.47 15.65 2.53
C ARG A 396 7.38 15.08 1.61
N SER A 397 7.12 13.78 1.69
CA SER A 397 6.05 13.13 0.95
C SER A 397 5.30 12.10 1.79
N THR A 398 4.09 11.79 1.35
CA THR A 398 3.29 10.64 1.78
C THR A 398 2.62 10.05 0.54
N HIS A 399 3.16 8.96 0.01
CA HIS A 399 2.61 8.28 -1.16
C HIS A 399 1.90 6.99 -0.77
N HIS A 400 0.70 6.79 -1.31
CA HIS A 400 -0.04 5.54 -1.17
C HIS A 400 0.37 4.54 -2.26
N ARG A 401 0.32 3.24 -1.94
CA ARG A 401 0.50 2.19 -2.94
C ARG A 401 -0.65 2.14 -3.95
N TRP A 402 -1.86 2.41 -3.45
CA TRP A 402 -3.11 2.46 -4.21
C TRP A 402 -3.75 3.84 -4.02
N PRO A 403 -3.20 4.87 -4.67
CA PRO A 403 -3.77 6.22 -4.56
C PRO A 403 -5.17 6.26 -5.20
N THR A 404 -5.96 7.27 -4.84
CA THR A 404 -7.34 7.53 -5.34
C THR A 404 -8.36 6.41 -5.10
N ALA A 405 -8.06 5.43 -4.25
CA ALA A 405 -9.01 4.41 -3.80
C ALA A 405 -10.13 5.00 -2.92
N GLY A 406 -11.17 5.54 -3.56
CA GLY A 406 -12.45 5.89 -2.95
C GLY A 406 -13.54 4.87 -3.31
N PRO A 407 -14.73 4.98 -2.71
CA PRO A 407 -15.86 4.16 -3.14
C PRO A 407 -16.20 4.49 -4.60
N ALA A 408 -16.39 3.48 -5.44
CA ALA A 408 -16.98 3.65 -6.77
C ALA A 408 -18.49 3.88 -6.62
N LEU A 409 -19.03 4.89 -7.30
CA LEU A 409 -20.43 5.28 -7.19
C LEU A 409 -21.17 4.99 -8.48
N ALA A 410 -22.41 4.51 -8.38
CA ALA A 410 -23.32 4.37 -9.50
C ALA A 410 -24.75 4.69 -9.07
N GLU A 411 -25.48 5.37 -9.93
CA GLU A 411 -26.92 5.56 -9.79
C GLU A 411 -27.65 4.26 -10.14
N GLN A 412 -28.66 3.93 -9.35
CA GLN A 412 -29.53 2.78 -9.57
C GLN A 412 -30.73 3.19 -10.44
N PRO A 413 -31.46 2.25 -11.06
CA PRO A 413 -32.62 2.58 -11.89
C PRO A 413 -33.72 3.40 -11.19
N ASP A 414 -33.72 3.43 -9.86
CA ASP A 414 -34.66 4.20 -9.04
C ASP A 414 -34.11 5.58 -8.61
N GLY A 415 -32.98 6.01 -9.16
CA GLY A 415 -32.32 7.30 -8.86
C GLY A 415 -31.50 7.32 -7.57
N ARG A 416 -31.47 6.24 -6.80
CA ARG A 416 -30.68 6.15 -5.56
C ARG A 416 -29.23 5.76 -5.84
N LEU A 417 -28.32 6.14 -4.95
CA LEU A 417 -26.92 5.75 -5.11
C LEU A 417 -26.63 4.36 -4.56
N ALA A 418 -25.75 3.65 -5.27
CA ALA A 418 -24.97 2.56 -4.72
C ALA A 418 -23.50 2.95 -4.65
N ALA A 419 -22.86 2.55 -3.56
CA ALA A 419 -21.42 2.67 -3.36
C ALA A 419 -20.79 1.29 -3.35
N TYR A 420 -19.64 1.16 -3.99
CA TYR A 420 -18.85 -0.07 -4.06
C TYR A 420 -17.46 0.20 -3.50
N GLY A 421 -16.94 -0.72 -2.69
CA GLY A 421 -15.62 -0.57 -2.09
C GLY A 421 -15.03 -1.90 -1.67
N VAL A 422 -13.84 -1.87 -1.08
CA VAL A 422 -13.21 -3.05 -0.48
C VAL A 422 -13.32 -2.96 1.03
N LEU A 423 -13.93 -3.99 1.64
CA LEU A 423 -14.09 -4.12 3.08
C LEU A 423 -13.80 -5.56 3.47
N GLY A 424 -12.92 -5.78 4.45
CA GLY A 424 -12.52 -7.14 4.85
C GLY A 424 -11.87 -7.93 3.72
N LEU A 425 -11.08 -7.26 2.87
CA LEU A 425 -10.43 -7.81 1.67
C LEU A 425 -11.38 -8.26 0.54
N ARG A 426 -12.64 -7.86 0.58
CA ARG A 426 -13.67 -8.29 -0.38
C ARG A 426 -14.39 -7.09 -0.96
N ALA A 427 -14.89 -7.22 -2.19
CA ALA A 427 -15.74 -6.20 -2.76
C ALA A 427 -17.10 -6.22 -2.04
N VAL A 428 -17.61 -5.05 -1.69
CA VAL A 428 -18.92 -4.90 -1.07
C VAL A 428 -19.74 -3.82 -1.78
N ARG A 429 -21.06 -3.89 -1.62
CA ARG A 429 -22.00 -2.86 -2.08
C ARG A 429 -22.82 -2.34 -0.91
N TRP A 430 -22.85 -1.01 -0.75
CA TRP A 430 -23.85 -0.31 0.04
C TRP A 430 -24.89 0.30 -0.91
N ARG A 431 -26.15 0.34 -0.47
CA ARG A 431 -27.25 0.99 -1.20
C ARG A 431 -27.87 2.06 -0.31
N GLU A 432 -28.20 3.20 -0.89
CA GLU A 432 -29.08 4.15 -0.24
C GLU A 432 -30.46 3.51 -0.04
N THR A 433 -30.96 3.62 1.17
CA THR A 433 -32.35 3.26 1.53
C THR A 433 -33.26 4.48 1.40
N ALA A 434 -32.73 5.63 1.75
CA ALA A 434 -33.24 6.97 1.47
C ALA A 434 -32.05 7.87 1.09
N PRO A 435 -32.27 9.06 0.49
CA PRO A 435 -31.20 10.00 0.17
C PRO A 435 -30.24 10.23 1.35
N GLY A 436 -28.97 9.87 1.17
CA GLY A 436 -27.93 9.98 2.18
C GLY A 436 -27.93 8.95 3.31
N VAL A 437 -28.89 8.01 3.33
CA VAL A 437 -29.01 6.96 4.35
C VAL A 437 -28.62 5.60 3.77
N TRP A 438 -27.49 5.07 4.21
CA TRP A 438 -26.90 3.85 3.67
C TRP A 438 -27.31 2.59 4.45
N GLY A 439 -27.62 1.51 3.71
CA GLY A 439 -27.83 0.17 4.27
C GLY A 439 -26.52 -0.52 4.68
N GLU A 440 -26.64 -1.75 5.19
CA GLU A 440 -25.48 -2.61 5.51
C GLU A 440 -24.74 -3.07 4.24
N PRO A 441 -23.42 -3.36 4.33
CA PRO A 441 -22.64 -3.86 3.19
C PRO A 441 -23.11 -5.26 2.76
N ALA A 442 -23.43 -5.40 1.47
CA ALA A 442 -23.62 -6.70 0.83
C ALA A 442 -22.29 -7.22 0.25
N ASP A 443 -21.88 -8.43 0.61
CA ASP A 443 -20.67 -9.08 0.10
C ASP A 443 -20.82 -9.47 -1.37
N LEU A 444 -19.93 -8.94 -2.22
CA LEU A 444 -19.79 -9.28 -3.63
C LEU A 444 -18.60 -10.22 -3.88
N GLY A 445 -17.85 -10.59 -2.84
CA GLY A 445 -16.74 -11.54 -2.91
C GLY A 445 -15.48 -11.01 -3.60
N GLY A 446 -14.80 -11.92 -4.30
CA GLY A 446 -13.61 -11.60 -5.09
C GLY A 446 -12.28 -11.52 -4.33
N GLY A 447 -12.30 -11.66 -3.00
CA GLY A 447 -11.14 -11.50 -2.13
C GLY A 447 -10.09 -12.62 -2.23
N PRO A 448 -8.86 -12.38 -1.74
CA PRO A 448 -8.39 -11.13 -1.13
C PRO A 448 -8.08 -10.05 -2.18
N LEU A 449 -8.70 -8.88 -2.07
CA LEU A 449 -8.48 -7.73 -2.96
C LEU A 449 -7.56 -6.70 -2.33
N ALA A 450 -6.73 -6.06 -3.17
CA ALA A 450 -6.14 -4.76 -2.88
C ALA A 450 -7.24 -3.76 -2.48
N PRO A 451 -6.95 -2.74 -1.65
CA PRO A 451 -7.94 -1.79 -1.19
C PRO A 451 -8.22 -0.72 -2.26
N ALA A 452 -8.47 -1.13 -3.50
CA ALA A 452 -8.75 -0.26 -4.63
C ALA A 452 -9.66 -0.98 -5.63
N LEU A 453 -10.72 -0.28 -6.05
CA LEU A 453 -11.58 -0.69 -7.15
C LEU A 453 -11.55 0.36 -8.25
N GLY A 454 -11.32 -0.08 -9.47
CA GLY A 454 -11.67 0.65 -10.67
C GLY A 454 -13.14 0.36 -11.02
N SER A 455 -13.80 1.30 -11.69
CA SER A 455 -15.17 1.09 -12.14
C SER A 455 -15.45 1.75 -13.47
N ALA A 456 -16.41 1.19 -14.21
CA ALA A 456 -17.05 1.85 -15.34
C ALA A 456 -18.55 1.55 -15.28
N VAL A 457 -19.37 2.51 -15.70
CA VAL A 457 -20.81 2.32 -15.90
C VAL A 457 -21.04 2.28 -17.41
N LEU A 458 -21.66 1.21 -17.89
CA LEU A 458 -22.03 1.07 -19.29
C LEU A 458 -23.22 1.98 -19.62
N ASP A 459 -23.44 2.25 -20.91
CA ASP A 459 -24.54 3.11 -21.37
C ASP A 459 -25.93 2.61 -20.95
N ASP A 460 -26.08 1.29 -20.75
CA ASP A 460 -27.31 0.68 -20.24
C ASP A 460 -27.47 0.76 -18.71
N GLY A 461 -26.50 1.32 -17.99
CA GLY A 461 -26.49 1.45 -16.54
C GLY A 461 -25.90 0.26 -15.78
N ARG A 462 -25.38 -0.76 -16.47
CA ARG A 462 -24.66 -1.86 -15.80
C ARG A 462 -23.31 -1.40 -15.27
N VAL A 463 -22.97 -1.85 -14.07
CA VAL A 463 -21.68 -1.57 -13.43
C VAL A 463 -20.65 -2.65 -13.73
N LEU A 464 -19.45 -2.23 -14.12
CA LEU A 464 -18.25 -3.05 -14.13
C LEU A 464 -17.34 -2.62 -12.97
N LEU A 465 -16.86 -3.59 -12.18
CA LEU A 465 -15.88 -3.37 -11.13
C LEU A 465 -14.59 -4.12 -11.43
N PHE A 466 -13.46 -3.45 -11.26
CA PHE A 466 -12.12 -3.98 -11.50
C PHE A 466 -11.33 -3.96 -10.20
N GLY A 467 -10.65 -5.05 -9.88
CA GLY A 467 -9.81 -5.16 -8.70
C GLY A 467 -8.45 -5.79 -9.00
N VAL A 468 -7.49 -5.57 -8.11
CA VAL A 468 -6.26 -6.37 -8.04
C VAL A 468 -6.43 -7.40 -6.94
N ARG A 469 -6.43 -8.68 -7.30
CA ARG A 469 -6.50 -9.80 -6.36
C ARG A 469 -5.11 -10.26 -5.97
N PHE A 470 -4.91 -10.49 -4.67
CA PHE A 470 -3.75 -11.19 -4.13
C PHE A 470 -4.02 -12.69 -4.25
N SER A 471 -3.75 -13.26 -5.42
CA SER A 471 -4.05 -14.66 -5.72
C SER A 471 -3.13 -15.65 -4.99
N ALA A 472 -1.99 -15.18 -4.46
CA ALA A 472 -1.13 -15.92 -3.54
C ALA A 472 -0.23 -14.95 -2.75
N ILE A 473 0.08 -15.28 -1.49
CA ILE A 473 1.04 -14.56 -0.65
C ILE A 473 1.64 -15.52 0.39
N ASP A 474 2.28 -16.58 -0.10
CA ASP A 474 2.49 -17.80 0.69
C ASP A 474 3.71 -17.76 1.62
N GLY A 475 4.56 -16.73 1.50
CA GLY A 475 5.88 -16.73 2.14
C GLY A 475 6.76 -17.91 1.69
N HIS A 476 7.88 -18.12 2.37
CA HIS A 476 8.70 -19.33 2.27
C HIS A 476 9.16 -19.72 0.85
N GLY A 477 9.43 -18.72 0.02
CA GLY A 477 9.74 -18.90 -1.41
C GLY A 477 8.56 -19.43 -2.25
N GLY A 478 7.35 -19.48 -1.69
CA GLY A 478 6.11 -19.86 -2.34
C GLY A 478 5.57 -18.78 -3.29
N ARG A 479 4.33 -18.96 -3.77
CA ARG A 479 3.76 -18.07 -4.78
C ARG A 479 3.41 -16.72 -4.15
N ASN A 480 3.61 -15.67 -4.93
CA ASN A 480 3.30 -14.29 -4.53
C ASN A 480 2.74 -13.51 -5.72
N ARG A 481 1.47 -13.75 -6.06
CA ARG A 481 0.88 -13.40 -7.36
C ARG A 481 -0.23 -12.37 -7.23
N ARG A 482 -0.22 -11.37 -8.13
CA ARG A 482 -1.31 -10.40 -8.33
C ARG A 482 -2.01 -10.67 -9.65
N GLU A 483 -3.33 -10.55 -9.64
CA GLU A 483 -4.18 -10.74 -10.82
C GLU A 483 -5.20 -9.61 -10.93
N LEU A 484 -5.42 -9.07 -12.13
CA LEU A 484 -6.53 -8.17 -12.40
C LEU A 484 -7.81 -8.99 -12.58
N VAL A 485 -8.87 -8.61 -11.89
CA VAL A 485 -10.15 -9.33 -11.89
C VAL A 485 -11.31 -8.39 -12.17
N LEU A 486 -12.38 -8.92 -12.76
CA LEU A 486 -13.58 -8.20 -13.15
C LEU A 486 -14.81 -8.82 -12.48
N LEU A 487 -15.69 -7.97 -11.97
CA LEU A 487 -17.06 -8.29 -11.62
C LEU A 487 -18.00 -7.45 -12.50
N GLU A 488 -18.86 -8.13 -13.26
CA GLU A 488 -19.78 -7.51 -14.23
C GLU A 488 -21.22 -7.70 -13.79
N GLN A 489 -21.98 -6.60 -13.75
CA GLN A 489 -23.41 -6.68 -13.45
C GLN A 489 -24.15 -7.31 -14.64
N ARG A 490 -25.06 -8.24 -14.37
CA ARG A 490 -25.83 -8.92 -15.43
C ARG A 490 -26.87 -7.99 -16.05
N SER A 491 -27.54 -7.20 -15.21
CA SER A 491 -28.56 -6.24 -15.59
C SER A 491 -28.47 -5.00 -14.69
N PRO A 492 -28.89 -3.82 -15.16
CA PRO A 492 -28.85 -2.60 -14.36
C PRO A 492 -29.58 -2.80 -13.02
N GLY A 493 -28.91 -2.44 -11.94
CA GLY A 493 -29.39 -2.65 -10.56
C GLY A 493 -29.57 -4.09 -10.08
N GLY A 494 -29.39 -5.09 -10.94
CA GLY A 494 -29.56 -6.51 -10.64
C GLY A 494 -28.34 -7.21 -10.03
N LEU A 495 -28.30 -8.53 -10.22
CA LEU A 495 -27.24 -9.43 -9.76
C LEU A 495 -25.96 -9.27 -10.59
N PHE A 496 -24.84 -9.69 -9.99
CA PHE A 496 -23.55 -9.78 -10.67
C PHE A 496 -23.29 -11.18 -11.22
N LEU A 497 -22.51 -11.25 -12.29
CA LEU A 497 -21.91 -12.49 -12.77
C LEU A 497 -20.81 -12.96 -11.82
N ALA A 498 -20.27 -14.17 -12.04
CA ALA A 498 -19.11 -14.64 -11.32
C ALA A 498 -17.87 -13.78 -11.65
N TRP A 499 -16.95 -13.66 -10.69
CA TRP A 499 -15.66 -13.00 -10.91
C TRP A 499 -14.89 -13.66 -12.04
N ARG A 500 -14.40 -12.85 -12.98
CA ARG A 500 -13.57 -13.28 -14.10
C ARG A 500 -12.15 -12.75 -13.97
N GLY A 501 -11.16 -13.61 -14.19
CA GLY A 501 -9.76 -13.22 -14.30
C GLY A 501 -9.48 -12.47 -15.60
N LEU A 502 -8.82 -11.32 -15.51
CA LEU A 502 -8.24 -10.57 -16.62
C LEU A 502 -6.71 -10.76 -16.71
N GLY A 503 -6.12 -11.64 -15.89
CA GLY A 503 -4.69 -11.92 -15.89
C GLY A 503 -3.86 -10.73 -15.40
N ASN A 504 -2.63 -10.61 -15.90
CA ASN A 504 -1.69 -9.54 -15.54
C ASN A 504 -0.97 -9.09 -16.83
N PRO A 505 -0.72 -7.78 -17.04
CA PRO A 505 0.10 -7.31 -18.17
C PRO A 505 1.55 -7.82 -18.11
N GLU A 506 2.04 -8.21 -16.92
CA GLU A 506 3.38 -8.74 -16.72
C GLU A 506 3.44 -10.27 -16.86
N ARG A 507 4.58 -10.78 -17.32
CA ARG A 507 4.79 -12.21 -17.60
C ARG A 507 5.24 -13.03 -16.40
N THR A 508 5.83 -12.40 -15.38
CA THR A 508 6.37 -13.10 -14.21
C THR A 508 5.62 -12.70 -12.95
N ASP A 509 5.52 -13.63 -12.00
CA ASP A 509 4.83 -13.39 -10.73
C ASP A 509 5.43 -12.17 -10.02
N ASP A 510 6.76 -12.05 -9.95
CA ASP A 510 7.41 -10.93 -9.28
C ASP A 510 7.10 -9.59 -9.94
N ARG A 511 7.28 -9.45 -11.26
CA ARG A 511 6.96 -8.19 -11.95
C ARG A 511 5.48 -7.83 -11.82
N GLY A 512 4.59 -8.82 -11.95
CA GLY A 512 3.15 -8.65 -11.84
C GLY A 512 2.66 -8.05 -10.51
N ARG A 513 3.49 -8.05 -9.45
CA ARG A 513 3.18 -7.42 -8.16
C ARG A 513 3.15 -5.89 -8.23
N ARG A 514 3.84 -5.30 -9.21
CA ARG A 514 3.98 -3.84 -9.38
C ARG A 514 2.88 -3.19 -10.21
N VAL A 515 1.84 -3.95 -10.59
CA VAL A 515 0.68 -3.38 -11.27
C VAL A 515 -0.02 -2.32 -10.41
N GLY A 516 -0.43 -1.22 -11.01
CA GLY A 516 -1.11 -0.11 -10.34
C GLY A 516 -2.61 -0.33 -10.14
N ALA A 517 -3.27 0.63 -9.51
CA ALA A 517 -4.71 0.63 -9.34
C ALA A 517 -5.41 0.62 -10.73
N PRO A 518 -6.46 -0.20 -10.94
CA PRO A 518 -7.19 -0.20 -12.19
C PRO A 518 -8.01 1.08 -12.34
N VAL A 519 -7.86 1.75 -13.48
CA VAL A 519 -8.63 2.94 -13.87
C VAL A 519 -9.37 2.61 -15.16
N ALA A 520 -10.68 2.82 -15.19
CA ALA A 520 -11.49 2.48 -16.35
C ALA A 520 -12.41 3.63 -16.75
N VAL A 521 -12.67 3.75 -18.06
CA VAL A 521 -13.67 4.65 -18.63
C VAL A 521 -14.47 3.91 -19.71
N ALA A 522 -15.78 4.15 -19.74
CA ALA A 522 -16.64 3.76 -20.85
C ALA A 522 -16.67 4.90 -21.87
N ALA A 523 -16.41 4.58 -23.14
CA ALA A 523 -16.49 5.51 -24.24
C ALA A 523 -17.86 5.42 -24.93
N PRO A 524 -18.34 6.48 -25.62
CA PRO A 524 -19.66 6.50 -26.26
C PRO A 524 -19.86 5.47 -27.37
N ASP A 525 -18.80 4.81 -27.83
CA ASP A 525 -18.85 3.71 -28.79
C ASP A 525 -19.11 2.34 -28.14
N GLY A 526 -19.43 2.33 -26.84
CA GLY A 526 -19.70 1.13 -26.04
C GLY A 526 -18.44 0.38 -25.59
N ARG A 527 -17.24 0.85 -25.94
CA ARG A 527 -15.99 0.23 -25.47
C ARG A 527 -15.65 0.68 -24.05
N VAL A 528 -15.01 -0.21 -23.30
CA VAL A 528 -14.44 0.13 -21.98
C VAL A 528 -12.93 0.02 -22.06
N HIS A 529 -12.24 1.12 -21.75
CA HIS A 529 -10.80 1.18 -21.68
C HIS A 529 -10.35 1.00 -20.24
N LEU A 530 -9.66 -0.12 -19.95
CA LEU A 530 -9.02 -0.37 -18.66
C LEU A 530 -7.54 -0.02 -18.76
N PHE A 531 -7.03 0.74 -17.79
CA PHE A 531 -5.64 1.15 -17.66
C PHE A 531 -5.08 0.74 -16.30
N VAL A 532 -3.82 0.31 -16.31
CA VAL A 532 -3.03 0.06 -15.10
C VAL A 532 -1.62 0.53 -15.33
N ARG A 533 -0.96 1.04 -14.29
CA ARG A 533 0.50 1.16 -14.30
C ARG A 533 1.13 -0.24 -14.30
N ASN A 534 2.21 -0.44 -15.04
CA ASN A 534 2.93 -1.71 -15.11
C ASN A 534 4.27 -1.67 -14.35
N ALA A 535 5.03 -2.77 -14.35
CA ALA A 535 6.23 -2.91 -13.53
C ALA A 535 7.41 -2.02 -13.98
N ASP A 536 7.45 -1.66 -15.27
CA ASP A 536 8.42 -0.72 -15.83
C ASP A 536 8.00 0.74 -15.63
N ARG A 537 6.94 0.99 -14.84
CA ARG A 537 6.39 2.32 -14.57
C ARG A 537 5.83 2.99 -15.83
N HIS A 538 5.37 2.21 -16.80
CA HIS A 538 4.58 2.68 -17.94
C HIS A 538 3.10 2.35 -17.71
N VAL A 539 2.27 2.64 -18.71
CA VAL A 539 0.84 2.29 -18.67
C VAL A 539 0.56 1.11 -19.59
N SER A 540 -0.12 0.09 -19.07
CA SER A 540 -0.73 -0.97 -19.86
C SER A 540 -2.24 -0.77 -19.94
N THR A 541 -2.81 -1.10 -21.09
CA THR A 541 -4.25 -1.03 -21.35
C THR A 541 -4.81 -2.36 -21.84
N ARG A 542 -6.08 -2.60 -21.52
CA ARG A 542 -6.90 -3.68 -22.05
C ARG A 542 -8.28 -3.10 -22.40
N VAL A 543 -8.84 -3.49 -23.53
CA VAL A 543 -10.10 -2.91 -24.02
C VAL A 543 -11.19 -3.99 -24.06
N ARG A 544 -12.36 -3.68 -23.52
CA ARG A 544 -13.60 -4.41 -23.72
C ARG A 544 -14.30 -3.83 -24.95
N ALA A 545 -14.60 -4.66 -25.94
CA ALA A 545 -15.42 -4.25 -27.07
C ALA A 545 -16.89 -4.07 -26.65
N ALA A 546 -17.70 -3.45 -27.51
CA ALA A 546 -19.12 -3.21 -27.24
C ALA A 546 -19.90 -4.51 -26.99
N ASP A 547 -19.52 -5.60 -27.67
CA ASP A 547 -20.09 -6.95 -27.49
C ASP A 547 -19.68 -7.63 -26.17
N GLY A 548 -18.78 -7.02 -25.39
CA GLY A 548 -18.27 -7.52 -24.12
C GLY A 548 -17.08 -8.47 -24.19
N THR A 549 -16.55 -8.71 -25.38
CA THR A 549 -15.28 -9.42 -25.55
C THR A 549 -14.11 -8.56 -25.09
N TRP A 550 -13.07 -9.19 -24.53
CA TRP A 550 -11.87 -8.50 -24.04
C TRP A 550 -10.68 -8.77 -24.96
N GLY A 551 -10.03 -7.72 -25.45
CA GLY A 551 -8.76 -7.82 -26.16
C GLY A 551 -7.60 -8.25 -25.26
N SER A 552 -6.39 -8.30 -25.81
CA SER A 552 -5.17 -8.57 -25.05
C SER A 552 -4.68 -7.34 -24.27
N TRP A 553 -3.83 -7.56 -23.27
CA TRP A 553 -3.03 -6.47 -22.69
C TRP A 553 -2.05 -5.92 -23.72
N ARG A 554 -1.90 -4.60 -23.74
CA ARG A 554 -0.88 -3.88 -24.53
C ARG A 554 -0.31 -2.72 -23.72
N THR A 555 0.97 -2.42 -23.89
CA THR A 555 1.58 -1.21 -23.30
C THR A 555 1.28 -0.01 -24.19
N LEU A 556 0.90 1.11 -23.59
CA LEU A 556 0.74 2.37 -24.31
C LEU A 556 2.13 2.89 -24.77
N PRO A 557 2.21 3.56 -25.93
CA PRO A 557 3.46 4.15 -26.39
C PRO A 557 3.97 5.22 -25.41
N GLY A 558 5.28 5.36 -25.31
CA GLY A 558 5.95 6.35 -24.46
C GLY A 558 7.10 5.74 -23.67
N ALA A 559 8.08 6.57 -23.34
CA ALA A 559 9.29 6.13 -22.63
C ALA A 559 9.35 6.63 -21.17
N ALA A 560 8.58 7.68 -20.83
CA ALA A 560 8.66 8.32 -19.53
C ALA A 560 8.05 7.45 -18.42
N GLU A 561 8.71 7.44 -17.27
CA GLU A 561 8.21 6.77 -16.07
C GLU A 561 7.08 7.57 -15.41
N VAL A 562 6.01 6.88 -15.05
CA VAL A 562 4.85 7.45 -14.36
C VAL A 562 4.65 6.87 -12.97
N GLN A 563 3.95 7.61 -12.12
CA GLN A 563 3.43 7.16 -10.84
C GLN A 563 2.11 6.41 -11.03
N ASP A 564 1.68 5.70 -9.99
CA ASP A 564 0.30 5.21 -9.91
C ASP A 564 -0.67 6.38 -9.61
N GLY A 565 -1.97 6.13 -9.74
CA GLY A 565 -3.00 7.18 -9.63
C GLY A 565 -3.22 7.88 -10.96
N LEU A 566 -3.47 7.07 -11.99
CA LEU A 566 -3.84 7.51 -13.33
C LEU A 566 -5.19 8.24 -13.28
N ALA A 567 -5.39 9.23 -14.15
CA ALA A 567 -6.66 9.92 -14.30
C ALA A 567 -7.16 9.78 -15.73
N ALA A 568 -8.33 9.17 -15.90
CA ALA A 568 -8.96 8.99 -17.21
C ALA A 568 -10.25 9.79 -17.29
N SER A 569 -10.53 10.36 -18.45
CA SER A 569 -11.81 11.03 -18.75
C SER A 569 -12.14 10.89 -20.23
N VAL A 570 -13.40 11.14 -20.59
CA VAL A 570 -13.85 11.23 -21.98
C VAL A 570 -14.24 12.69 -22.26
N ASP A 571 -13.80 13.23 -23.40
CA ASP A 571 -14.14 14.59 -23.82
C ASP A 571 -15.49 14.66 -24.55
N GLY A 572 -15.94 15.88 -24.88
CA GLY A 572 -17.21 16.09 -25.60
C GLY A 572 -17.23 15.53 -27.04
N ALA A 573 -16.07 15.17 -27.60
CA ALA A 573 -15.94 14.51 -28.90
C ALA A 573 -15.88 12.98 -28.78
N GLY A 574 -16.00 12.42 -27.57
CA GLY A 574 -15.95 10.99 -27.32
C GLY A 574 -14.53 10.42 -27.27
N ARG A 575 -13.48 11.25 -27.25
CA ARG A 575 -12.09 10.79 -27.17
C ARG A 575 -11.73 10.45 -25.74
N THR A 576 -10.95 9.40 -25.57
CA THR A 576 -10.45 8.98 -24.27
C THR A 576 -9.15 9.71 -23.95
N HIS A 577 -9.12 10.44 -22.85
CA HIS A 577 -7.94 11.12 -22.32
C HIS A 577 -7.42 10.36 -21.09
N LEU A 578 -6.12 10.10 -21.03
CA LEU A 578 -5.45 9.53 -19.87
C LEU A 578 -4.28 10.44 -19.46
N TYR A 579 -4.24 10.85 -18.19
CA TYR A 579 -3.13 11.57 -17.60
C TYR A 579 -2.44 10.74 -16.52
N ALA A 580 -1.13 10.90 -16.40
CA ALA A 580 -0.33 10.25 -15.37
C ALA A 580 0.79 11.18 -14.87
N ALA A 581 0.93 11.35 -13.56
CA ALA A 581 2.03 12.12 -12.99
C ALA A 581 3.36 11.37 -13.23
N GLY A 582 4.33 12.03 -13.86
CA GLY A 582 5.66 11.45 -14.11
C GLY A 582 6.76 12.04 -13.24
N ARG A 583 7.98 11.57 -13.47
CA ARG A 583 9.17 12.02 -12.74
C ARG A 583 9.59 13.43 -13.15
N GLU A 584 9.42 13.75 -14.43
CA GLU A 584 9.85 15.00 -15.06
C GLU A 584 8.67 15.89 -15.48
N SER A 585 7.55 15.27 -15.86
CA SER A 585 6.32 15.95 -16.25
C SER A 585 5.12 15.01 -16.12
N VAL A 586 3.91 15.57 -16.13
CA VAL A 586 2.69 14.79 -16.41
C VAL A 586 2.76 14.26 -17.85
N ARG A 587 2.28 13.04 -18.07
CA ARG A 587 2.13 12.42 -19.40
C ARG A 587 0.66 12.35 -19.79
N HIS A 588 0.37 12.43 -21.09
CA HIS A 588 -0.98 12.48 -21.62
C HIS A 588 -1.11 11.59 -22.85
N TRP A 589 -2.15 10.75 -22.86
CA TRP A 589 -2.56 9.98 -24.03
C TRP A 589 -3.97 10.39 -24.46
N VAL A 590 -4.18 10.50 -25.76
CA VAL A 590 -5.50 10.65 -26.39
C VAL A 590 -5.73 9.45 -27.29
N ASP A 591 -6.79 8.70 -27.03
CA ASP A 591 -7.14 7.46 -27.75
C ASP A 591 -5.99 6.44 -27.82
N GLY A 592 -5.14 6.44 -26.79
CA GLY A 592 -3.98 5.56 -26.66
C GLY A 592 -2.71 6.04 -27.38
N ALA A 593 -2.74 7.18 -28.07
CA ALA A 593 -1.55 7.83 -28.62
C ALA A 593 -0.99 8.85 -27.63
N GLU A 594 0.32 8.79 -27.35
CA GLU A 594 0.97 9.74 -26.45
C GLU A 594 1.07 11.12 -27.12
N ARG A 595 0.76 12.17 -26.35
CA ARG A 595 0.93 13.56 -26.75
C ARG A 595 2.35 14.02 -26.42
N THR A 596 2.94 14.79 -27.31
CA THR A 596 4.30 15.35 -27.16
C THR A 596 4.32 16.73 -26.53
N ASP A 597 3.14 17.31 -26.32
CA ASP A 597 2.98 18.65 -25.74
C ASP A 597 3.62 18.69 -24.34
N PRO A 598 4.44 19.71 -24.01
CA PRO A 598 5.06 19.81 -22.70
C PRO A 598 3.98 20.04 -21.65
N LEU A 599 3.96 19.19 -20.63
CA LEU A 599 3.05 19.28 -19.50
C LEU A 599 3.81 19.58 -18.21
N PRO A 600 3.15 20.18 -17.22
CA PRO A 600 3.80 20.56 -15.96
C PRO A 600 4.19 19.34 -15.13
N LEU A 601 5.12 19.53 -14.21
CA LEU A 601 5.43 18.54 -13.17
C LEU A 601 4.36 18.58 -12.08
N SER A 602 3.90 17.42 -11.63
CA SER A 602 3.01 17.31 -10.47
C SER A 602 3.68 16.66 -9.26
N GLY A 603 3.42 17.22 -8.08
CA GLY A 603 3.77 16.63 -6.79
C GLY A 603 2.91 15.44 -6.41
N SER A 604 1.65 15.42 -6.83
CA SER A 604 0.62 14.47 -6.38
C SER A 604 -0.01 13.72 -7.54
N THR A 605 -0.98 12.85 -7.28
CA THR A 605 -1.83 12.31 -8.34
C THR A 605 -2.60 13.43 -9.04
N VAL A 606 -2.81 13.26 -10.34
CA VAL A 606 -3.56 14.19 -11.18
C VAL A 606 -5.04 13.81 -11.22
N ALA A 607 -5.89 14.74 -11.69
CA ALA A 607 -7.27 14.45 -12.07
C ALA A 607 -7.54 14.90 -13.50
N ALA A 608 -8.59 14.34 -14.09
CA ALA A 608 -9.01 14.62 -15.45
C ALA A 608 -10.53 14.76 -15.54
N ALA A 609 -11.02 15.76 -16.27
CA ALA A 609 -12.45 15.92 -16.55
C ALA A 609 -12.66 16.55 -17.92
N GLY A 610 -13.45 15.91 -18.79
CA GLY A 610 -13.73 16.44 -20.13
C GLY A 610 -12.48 16.61 -21.00
N GLY A 611 -11.41 15.87 -20.71
CA GLY A 611 -10.13 15.99 -21.40
C GLY A 611 -9.15 16.99 -20.78
N ASP A 612 -9.55 17.76 -19.77
CA ASP A 612 -8.71 18.74 -19.08
C ASP A 612 -7.90 18.13 -17.93
N LEU A 613 -6.69 18.65 -17.70
CA LEU A 613 -5.79 18.26 -16.61
C LEU A 613 -5.97 19.16 -15.38
N TYR A 614 -6.02 18.54 -14.20
CA TYR A 614 -5.90 19.20 -12.90
C TYR A 614 -4.75 18.59 -12.10
N TYR A 615 -3.88 19.43 -11.55
CA TYR A 615 -2.66 18.96 -10.88
C TYR A 615 -2.19 19.92 -9.78
N ARG A 616 -1.40 19.39 -8.85
CA ARG A 616 -0.68 20.21 -7.85
C ARG A 616 0.81 20.24 -8.19
N PRO A 617 1.47 21.41 -8.26
CA PRO A 617 2.92 21.48 -8.36
C PRO A 617 3.62 20.78 -7.17
N PRO A 618 4.90 20.38 -7.31
CA PRO A 618 5.66 19.80 -6.20
C PRO A 618 5.68 20.70 -4.97
N ALA A 619 5.44 20.10 -3.80
CA ALA A 619 5.38 20.75 -2.50
C ALA A 619 4.41 21.95 -2.44
N SER A 620 3.38 21.98 -3.30
CA SER A 620 2.37 23.04 -3.32
C SER A 620 1.02 22.54 -2.81
N GLY A 621 0.33 23.45 -2.13
CA GLY A 621 -1.06 23.28 -1.73
C GLY A 621 -2.03 23.74 -2.81
N GLU A 622 -1.57 24.46 -3.82
CA GLU A 622 -2.40 25.04 -4.90
C GLU A 622 -2.83 23.96 -5.91
N LEU A 623 -4.08 24.03 -6.37
CA LEU A 623 -4.57 23.18 -7.46
C LEU A 623 -4.64 23.99 -8.75
N LEU A 624 -3.92 23.57 -9.78
CA LEU A 624 -3.91 24.21 -11.09
C LEU A 624 -4.73 23.40 -12.10
N GLY A 625 -5.37 24.10 -13.04
CA GLY A 625 -6.14 23.56 -14.15
C GLY A 625 -5.96 24.41 -15.43
N PRO A 626 -6.80 24.23 -16.46
CA PRO A 626 -6.64 24.90 -17.76
C PRO A 626 -6.62 26.44 -17.69
N GLY A 627 -7.31 27.02 -16.71
CA GLY A 627 -7.38 28.47 -16.49
C GLY A 627 -6.40 29.02 -15.45
N GLY A 628 -5.44 28.22 -14.98
CA GLY A 628 -4.58 28.57 -13.84
C GLY A 628 -5.13 28.03 -12.52
N ASP A 629 -5.10 28.85 -11.46
CA ASP A 629 -5.58 28.46 -10.14
C ASP A 629 -7.05 28.01 -10.20
N SER A 630 -7.28 26.79 -9.73
CA SER A 630 -8.59 26.16 -9.64
C SER A 630 -9.26 26.39 -8.29
N GLY A 631 -8.67 27.16 -7.37
CA GLY A 631 -9.29 27.60 -6.12
C GLY A 631 -9.63 26.46 -5.15
N LEU A 632 -8.94 25.31 -5.24
CA LEU A 632 -9.17 24.15 -4.36
C LEU A 632 -7.85 23.73 -3.68
N ASP A 633 -7.35 24.61 -2.84
CA ASP A 633 -6.12 24.38 -2.09
C ASP A 633 -6.25 23.21 -1.12
N GLY A 634 -5.17 22.45 -0.99
CA GLY A 634 -5.15 21.22 -0.21
C GLY A 634 -3.97 20.31 -0.54
N PHE A 635 -4.12 19.03 -0.23
CA PHE A 635 -3.08 18.03 -0.47
C PHE A 635 -3.70 16.69 -0.88
N GLY A 636 -2.86 15.77 -1.33
CA GLY A 636 -3.29 14.44 -1.75
C GLY A 636 -4.08 14.46 -3.06
N GLY A 637 -4.89 13.42 -3.25
CA GLY A 637 -5.68 13.24 -4.47
C GLY A 637 -6.80 14.27 -4.64
N VAL A 638 -7.08 14.59 -5.91
CA VAL A 638 -8.23 15.38 -6.34
C VAL A 638 -9.09 14.51 -7.24
N VAL A 639 -10.41 14.72 -7.20
CA VAL A 639 -11.36 14.16 -8.17
C VAL A 639 -11.93 15.32 -8.96
N ALA A 640 -11.94 15.18 -10.29
CA ALA A 640 -12.57 16.14 -11.19
C ALA A 640 -13.66 15.43 -11.98
N ALA A 641 -14.82 16.07 -12.11
CA ALA A 641 -15.92 15.54 -12.90
C ALA A 641 -16.58 16.66 -13.70
N ARG A 642 -16.93 16.37 -14.96
CA ARG A 642 -17.56 17.35 -15.86
C ARG A 642 -19.08 17.25 -15.74
N SER A 643 -19.73 18.40 -15.54
CA SER A 643 -21.17 18.60 -15.61
C SER A 643 -21.50 19.53 -16.79
N ALA A 644 -22.57 19.23 -17.52
CA ALA A 644 -23.10 20.15 -18.53
C ALA A 644 -23.62 21.46 -17.89
N ALA A 645 -24.25 21.37 -16.71
CA ALA A 645 -24.86 22.50 -16.03
C ALA A 645 -23.88 23.28 -15.14
N LEU A 646 -22.96 22.57 -14.45
CA LEU A 646 -22.08 23.17 -13.43
C LEU A 646 -20.64 23.40 -13.92
N GLY A 647 -20.32 23.02 -15.16
CA GLY A 647 -18.94 22.94 -15.61
C GLY A 647 -18.17 21.86 -14.86
N THR A 648 -16.88 22.08 -14.58
CA THR A 648 -16.08 21.10 -13.83
C THR A 648 -16.30 21.27 -12.33
N VAL A 649 -16.68 20.16 -11.68
CA VAL A 649 -16.78 20.05 -10.22
C VAL A 649 -15.52 19.36 -9.70
N LEU A 650 -14.91 19.92 -8.66
CA LEU A 650 -13.68 19.42 -8.07
C LEU A 650 -13.94 18.99 -6.62
N LEU A 651 -13.41 17.84 -6.23
CA LEU A 651 -13.45 17.31 -4.86
C LEU A 651 -12.00 17.09 -4.39
N GLY A 652 -11.69 17.55 -3.18
CA GLY A 652 -10.36 17.42 -2.61
C GLY A 652 -10.36 17.51 -1.09
N THR A 653 -9.17 17.39 -0.51
CA THR A 653 -8.94 17.53 0.94
C THR A 653 -8.14 18.79 1.19
N GLY A 654 -8.70 19.72 1.96
CA GLY A 654 -8.01 20.93 2.39
C GLY A 654 -6.83 20.64 3.31
N GLU A 655 -5.94 21.61 3.52
CA GLU A 655 -4.79 21.46 4.41
C GLU A 655 -5.16 21.18 5.88
N ASP A 656 -6.38 21.56 6.27
CA ASP A 656 -6.98 21.23 7.56
C ASP A 656 -7.51 19.78 7.66
N GLY A 657 -7.34 19.00 6.59
CA GLY A 657 -7.83 17.62 6.49
C GLY A 657 -9.32 17.50 6.18
N ARG A 658 -10.04 18.61 5.93
CA ARG A 658 -11.48 18.59 5.65
C ARG A 658 -11.77 18.38 4.17
N VAL A 659 -12.86 17.68 3.91
CA VAL A 659 -13.37 17.46 2.55
C VAL A 659 -13.93 18.77 2.00
N ARG A 660 -13.54 19.13 0.77
CA ARG A 660 -13.95 20.34 0.07
C ARG A 660 -14.45 20.03 -1.33
N VAL A 661 -15.50 20.73 -1.76
CA VAL A 661 -16.01 20.68 -3.12
C VAL A 661 -16.02 22.07 -3.72
N ARG A 662 -15.58 22.19 -4.97
CA ARG A 662 -15.70 23.40 -5.77
C ARG A 662 -16.68 23.19 -6.92
N THR A 663 -17.62 24.12 -7.06
CA THR A 663 -18.59 24.20 -8.17
C THR A 663 -18.61 25.64 -8.68
N GLY A 664 -18.22 25.87 -9.94
CA GLY A 664 -17.92 27.23 -10.41
C GLY A 664 -16.92 27.90 -9.46
N ASP A 665 -17.16 29.15 -9.07
CA ASP A 665 -16.25 29.89 -8.16
C ASP A 665 -16.52 29.65 -6.67
N ARG A 666 -17.47 28.78 -6.33
CA ARG A 666 -17.83 28.51 -4.93
C ARG A 666 -17.12 27.27 -4.41
N VAL A 667 -16.42 27.43 -3.28
CA VAL A 667 -15.84 26.33 -2.51
C VAL A 667 -16.68 26.10 -1.26
N ARG A 668 -17.11 24.86 -1.05
CA ARG A 668 -17.80 24.44 0.17
C ARG A 668 -16.92 23.46 0.93
N THR A 669 -16.95 23.55 2.25
CA THR A 669 -16.18 22.66 3.15
C THR A 669 -17.15 21.89 4.03
N ARG A 670 -16.97 20.57 4.14
CA ARG A 670 -17.75 19.75 5.06
C ARG A 670 -17.37 20.09 6.50
N ALA A 671 -18.26 20.75 7.22
CA ALA A 671 -18.00 21.29 8.55
C ALA A 671 -18.14 20.28 9.70
N SER A 672 -18.86 19.18 9.49
CA SER A 672 -19.22 18.22 10.53
C SER A 672 -19.06 16.77 10.07
N GLY A 673 -19.04 15.86 11.05
CA GLY A 673 -18.83 14.42 10.86
C GLY A 673 -17.35 14.03 10.90
N ALA A 674 -17.07 12.76 11.20
CA ALA A 674 -15.71 12.24 11.16
C ALA A 674 -15.10 12.44 9.75
N PRO A 675 -13.79 12.73 9.65
CA PRO A 675 -13.11 12.71 8.37
C PRO A 675 -13.21 11.31 7.78
N GLY A 676 -13.49 11.25 6.48
CA GLY A 676 -13.47 9.97 5.77
C GLY A 676 -12.04 9.46 5.60
N VAL A 677 -11.90 8.14 5.51
CA VAL A 677 -10.66 7.51 5.02
C VAL A 677 -10.47 7.73 3.52
N SER A 678 -11.57 7.92 2.80
CA SER A 678 -11.61 8.21 1.37
C SER A 678 -12.94 8.88 0.99
N ALA A 679 -13.00 9.59 -0.13
CA ALA A 679 -14.22 10.19 -0.65
C ALA A 679 -14.29 10.11 -2.18
N ALA A 680 -15.50 10.05 -2.71
CA ALA A 680 -15.82 10.07 -4.13
C ALA A 680 -16.91 11.10 -4.43
N LEU A 681 -16.98 11.52 -5.68
CA LEU A 681 -17.91 12.52 -6.18
C LEU A 681 -18.87 11.86 -7.18
N HIS A 682 -20.15 12.09 -7.01
CA HIS A 682 -21.19 11.79 -8.00
C HIS A 682 -21.87 13.09 -8.43
N LEU A 683 -22.15 13.22 -9.72
CA LEU A 683 -22.90 14.35 -10.29
C LEU A 683 -24.26 13.84 -10.75
N GLY A 684 -25.29 14.12 -9.94
CA GLY A 684 -26.67 13.78 -10.26
C GLY A 684 -27.48 14.99 -10.74
N ALA A 685 -28.76 14.77 -11.04
CA ALA A 685 -29.67 15.85 -11.45
C ALA A 685 -29.79 16.98 -10.41
N ASP A 686 -29.77 16.62 -9.12
CA ASP A 686 -29.85 17.57 -8.00
C ASP A 686 -28.50 18.25 -7.68
N GLY A 687 -27.47 18.02 -8.50
CA GLY A 687 -26.13 18.55 -8.31
C GLY A 687 -25.14 17.54 -7.69
N PRO A 688 -24.01 18.03 -7.14
CA PRO A 688 -22.96 17.16 -6.63
C PRO A 688 -23.38 16.46 -5.33
N THR A 689 -23.08 15.17 -5.23
CA THR A 689 -23.12 14.40 -3.99
C THR A 689 -21.74 13.82 -3.72
N VAL A 690 -21.20 14.08 -2.53
CA VAL A 690 -19.97 13.45 -2.04
C VAL A 690 -20.35 12.27 -1.19
N VAL A 691 -19.75 11.12 -1.47
CA VAL A 691 -19.86 9.91 -0.63
C VAL A 691 -18.48 9.55 -0.14
N GLY A 692 -18.29 9.51 1.18
CA GLY A 692 -17.04 9.06 1.79
C GLY A 692 -17.23 7.86 2.68
N LEU A 693 -16.14 7.15 2.95
CA LEU A 693 -16.12 6.06 3.92
C LEU A 693 -15.59 6.58 5.24
N GLY A 694 -16.31 6.36 6.33
CA GLY A 694 -15.84 6.67 7.69
C GLY A 694 -14.73 5.73 8.14
N ALA A 695 -14.09 6.06 9.27
CA ALA A 695 -13.12 5.17 9.91
C ALA A 695 -13.75 3.87 10.44
N ASP A 696 -15.08 3.81 10.54
CA ASP A 696 -15.87 2.60 10.81
C ASP A 696 -16.14 1.75 9.55
N GLY A 697 -15.68 2.20 8.38
CA GLY A 697 -15.94 1.54 7.10
C GLY A 697 -17.38 1.66 6.61
N HIS A 698 -18.19 2.57 7.17
CA HIS A 698 -19.55 2.84 6.69
C HIS A 698 -19.59 4.12 5.83
N PRO A 699 -20.39 4.15 4.74
CA PRO A 699 -20.51 5.35 3.93
C PRO A 699 -21.28 6.47 4.63
N TRP A 700 -20.89 7.71 4.34
CA TRP A 700 -21.63 8.92 4.64
C TRP A 700 -21.83 9.73 3.35
N SER A 701 -22.93 10.47 3.26
CA SER A 701 -23.19 11.39 2.14
C SER A 701 -23.13 12.84 2.58
N TRP A 702 -22.73 13.73 1.67
CA TRP A 702 -22.81 15.17 1.81
C TRP A 702 -23.20 15.79 0.48
N ARG A 703 -24.25 16.62 0.47
CA ARG A 703 -24.71 17.37 -0.70
C ARG A 703 -24.34 18.85 -0.48
N PRO A 704 -23.21 19.32 -1.05
CA PRO A 704 -22.63 20.62 -0.76
C PRO A 704 -23.57 21.80 -0.89
#